data_AF-A0A1H9E675-F1
#
_entry.id   AF-A0A1H9E675-F1
#
_cell.length_a   1.000
_cell.length_b   1.000
_cell.length_c   1.000
_cell.angle_alpha   90.00
_cell.angle_beta   90.00
_cell.angle_gamma   90.00
#
_symmetry.space_group_name_H-M   'P 1'
#
loop_
_entity.id
_entity.type
_entity.pdbx_description
1 polymer ?
#
loop_
_entity_poly.entity_id
_entity_poly.type
_entity_poly.pdbx_seq_one_letter_code
_entity_poly.pdbx_strand_id
1 'polypeptide(L)'
;MGLKKAVRAYLTANAKRKHENAVRSMTFHYDLHIEEFENEKPQTLCDHKIITIFFDDIITQNTSHNKAIDKAGEEDIIIFCRKKGRTIRYAKEYIGNAFEENKNINLLYADEDELDENERPSAPYFKPDWSPDSYLNAFYIGSIYAARAGLVKKAINNIDEPLIMPWGKVSSLNYENMPVCDKLFGHMALIEGGFNKRDGMNFPVYHLDKVLFHRAHGEDLFLGRSFHKENHTIESPVKVSVVIPSKDHPEVLKQCLVSLTHYGSGSENVSYEIIVVDNGSCEDKKKQYEELLDKIRTENSASISYIYEPRDFNFSYMCNLGAKNATGDLILFLNDDIEIVSGEWLRELSYYARLPHVGAVGCKLLYPADPVLNPDGSLIQHAGLTAIHIGPMHKLQRLSDNKVWYFGANEGTHDMCGVTAACLMVSRDKFEALGGYYEGLAVAFNDVDLNWRLLEEGYYNVCCNYFNLVHHESLSRGDDNADAKKTDRLMRENNTLMKRHMNMYTKDPFYHQALVNDDVAQDYIMANPKIPHPDEIESSNAQLVPKGYPDSWKNECVWFRTDYIGSLNKWNKMYYKGREEKPVNDTGYFIKGYSFVVGSDNAIYNRTLLLRRVKSSEDLTPVEPCVYSFKVHDMLREDVEKNLKDQQSVEITGYRSRIEEGVLPKGTYQAGMLYKDTTSRTRVMNWGTKTMDVI
;
A
#
# COMPACT_ATOMS: atom_id res chain seq x y z
N MET A 1 5.70 20.64 -53.84
CA MET A 1 5.82 19.89 -52.56
C MET A 1 5.66 18.42 -52.88
N GLY A 2 6.71 17.60 -52.72
CA GLY A 2 6.80 16.27 -53.36
C GLY A 2 5.88 15.19 -52.78
N LEU A 3 5.41 14.27 -53.63
CA LEU A 3 4.51 13.14 -53.34
C LEU A 3 4.89 12.37 -52.06
N LYS A 4 6.19 12.17 -51.79
CA LYS A 4 6.68 11.49 -50.58
C LYS A 4 6.28 12.21 -49.28
N LYS A 5 6.30 13.55 -49.26
CA LYS A 5 5.92 14.34 -48.07
C LYS A 5 4.42 14.25 -47.81
N ALA A 6 3.61 14.27 -48.87
CA ALA A 6 2.15 14.11 -48.78
C ALA A 6 1.75 12.71 -48.30
N VAL A 7 2.38 11.65 -48.85
CA VAL A 7 2.15 10.27 -48.40
C VAL A 7 2.55 10.08 -46.94
N ARG A 8 3.71 10.62 -46.52
CA ARG A 8 4.15 10.54 -45.12
C ARG A 8 3.16 11.23 -44.18
N ALA A 9 2.70 12.44 -44.53
CA ALA A 9 1.71 13.17 -43.73
C ALA A 9 0.38 12.39 -43.60
N TYR A 10 -0.10 11.78 -44.69
CA TYR A 10 -1.30 10.94 -44.67
C TYR A 10 -1.13 9.71 -43.76
N LEU A 11 0.01 9.01 -43.85
CA LEU A 11 0.29 7.85 -43.00
C LEU A 11 0.37 8.23 -41.53
N THR A 12 1.02 9.36 -41.20
CA THR A 12 1.07 9.89 -39.83
C THR A 12 -0.33 10.21 -39.30
N ALA A 13 -1.16 10.93 -40.07
CA ALA A 13 -2.52 11.26 -39.65
C ALA A 13 -3.39 10.01 -39.42
N ASN A 14 -3.25 8.99 -40.28
CA ASN A 14 -3.97 7.73 -40.12
C ASN A 14 -3.49 6.94 -38.89
N ALA A 15 -2.18 6.97 -38.60
CA ALA A 15 -1.62 6.33 -37.41
C ALA A 15 -2.16 7.00 -36.13
N LYS A 16 -2.17 8.33 -36.08
CA LYS A 16 -2.76 9.09 -34.96
C LYS A 16 -4.24 8.76 -34.73
N ARG A 17 -5.06 8.75 -35.79
CA ARG A 17 -6.47 8.40 -35.67
C ARG A 17 -6.70 6.97 -35.15
N LYS A 18 -5.87 6.01 -35.57
CA LYS A 18 -5.94 4.64 -35.04
C LYS A 18 -5.58 4.59 -33.56
N HIS A 19 -4.54 5.33 -33.18
CA HIS A 19 -4.11 5.49 -31.80
C HIS A 19 -5.23 6.10 -30.94
N GLU A 20 -5.81 7.23 -31.35
CA GLU A 20 -6.94 7.88 -30.65
C GLU A 20 -8.14 6.93 -30.46
N ASN A 21 -8.49 6.16 -31.48
CA ASN A 21 -9.57 5.17 -31.37
C ASN A 21 -9.21 4.04 -30.40
N ALA A 22 -7.96 3.58 -30.41
CA ALA A 22 -7.48 2.57 -29.48
C ALA A 22 -7.52 3.10 -28.04
N VAL A 23 -7.12 4.36 -27.80
CA VAL A 23 -7.17 5.01 -26.48
C VAL A 23 -8.60 4.96 -25.98
N ARG A 24 -9.54 5.50 -26.77
CA ARG A 24 -10.96 5.55 -26.43
C ARG A 24 -11.55 4.18 -26.14
N SER A 25 -11.14 3.14 -26.86
CA SER A 25 -11.63 1.78 -26.63
C SER A 25 -11.10 1.11 -25.36
N MET A 26 -9.95 1.58 -24.84
CA MET A 26 -9.30 1.06 -23.64
C MET A 26 -9.56 1.93 -22.41
N THR A 27 -10.11 3.14 -22.59
CA THR A 27 -10.47 4.04 -21.49
C THR A 27 -11.57 3.43 -20.64
N PHE A 28 -11.33 3.37 -19.33
CA PHE A 28 -12.31 2.94 -18.35
C PHE A 28 -13.30 4.07 -18.04
N HIS A 29 -14.58 3.74 -18.04
CA HIS A 29 -15.67 4.63 -17.66
C HIS A 29 -16.30 4.10 -16.37
N TYR A 30 -15.94 4.72 -15.25
CA TYR A 30 -16.36 4.29 -13.91
C TYR A 30 -17.87 4.36 -13.72
N ASP A 31 -18.50 5.44 -14.19
CA ASP A 31 -19.95 5.67 -14.14
C ASP A 31 -20.76 4.55 -14.80
N LEU A 32 -20.32 4.06 -15.96
CA LEU A 32 -20.96 2.92 -16.62
C LEU A 32 -20.75 1.60 -15.86
N HIS A 33 -19.55 1.41 -15.30
CA HIS A 33 -19.24 0.18 -14.56
C HIS A 33 -20.06 0.07 -13.27
N ILE A 34 -20.17 1.15 -12.51
CA ILE A 34 -20.96 1.16 -11.27
C ILE A 34 -22.45 1.03 -11.57
N GLU A 35 -22.96 1.59 -12.68
CA GLU A 35 -24.35 1.38 -13.10
C GLU A 35 -24.65 -0.09 -13.43
N GLU A 36 -23.74 -0.78 -14.12
CA GLU A 36 -23.85 -2.23 -14.37
C GLU A 36 -23.91 -3.02 -13.05
N PHE A 37 -22.99 -2.71 -12.12
CA PHE A 37 -22.90 -3.34 -10.81
C PHE A 37 -24.15 -3.09 -9.94
N GLU A 38 -24.67 -1.87 -9.89
CA GLU A 38 -25.86 -1.51 -9.12
C GLU A 38 -27.13 -2.27 -9.57
N ASN A 39 -27.16 -2.68 -10.83
CA ASN A 39 -28.26 -3.43 -11.42
C ASN A 39 -28.09 -4.96 -11.29
N GLU A 40 -26.92 -5.43 -10.85
CA GLU A 40 -26.66 -6.84 -10.61
C GLU A 40 -27.41 -7.32 -9.37
N LYS A 41 -28.32 -8.28 -9.58
CA LYS A 41 -29.12 -8.85 -8.51
C LYS A 41 -28.28 -9.88 -7.74
N PRO A 42 -28.25 -9.84 -6.39
CA PRO A 42 -27.56 -10.87 -5.61
C PRO A 42 -28.15 -12.26 -5.88
N GLN A 43 -27.28 -13.26 -5.90
CA GLN A 43 -27.65 -14.66 -6.22
C GLN A 43 -28.57 -15.26 -5.14
N THR A 44 -28.31 -14.91 -3.89
CA THR A 44 -29.08 -15.28 -2.70
C THR A 44 -29.97 -14.13 -2.26
N LEU A 45 -31.13 -14.44 -1.70
CA LEU A 45 -32.03 -13.48 -1.09
C LEU A 45 -32.36 -13.99 0.31
N CYS A 46 -31.81 -13.34 1.34
CA CYS A 46 -32.17 -13.65 2.72
C CYS A 46 -33.59 -13.16 3.05
N ASP A 47 -34.21 -13.78 4.06
CA ASP A 47 -35.56 -13.43 4.55
C ASP A 47 -35.51 -12.61 5.85
N HIS A 48 -34.40 -11.90 6.09
CA HIS A 48 -34.25 -11.04 7.26
C HIS A 48 -35.24 -9.89 7.22
N LYS A 49 -35.89 -9.61 8.35
CA LYS A 49 -36.67 -8.38 8.50
C LYS A 49 -35.72 -7.20 8.65
N ILE A 50 -35.66 -6.37 7.61
CA ILE A 50 -34.75 -5.21 7.53
C ILE A 50 -35.51 -3.91 7.77
N ILE A 51 -35.03 -3.11 8.71
CA ILE A 51 -35.53 -1.78 9.05
C ILE A 51 -34.49 -0.75 8.60
N THR A 52 -34.92 0.35 7.99
CA THR A 52 -34.03 1.46 7.62
C THR A 52 -34.36 2.68 8.47
N ILE A 53 -33.34 3.29 9.07
CA ILE A 53 -33.43 4.48 9.92
C ILE A 53 -32.43 5.49 9.38
N PHE A 54 -32.87 6.73 9.14
CA PHE A 54 -31.93 7.79 8.78
C PHE A 54 -31.18 8.28 10.01
N PHE A 55 -29.93 8.73 9.85
CA PHE A 55 -29.12 9.25 10.96
C PHE A 55 -29.84 10.35 11.77
N ASP A 56 -30.58 11.24 11.10
CA ASP A 56 -31.35 12.31 11.74
C ASP A 56 -32.56 11.79 12.55
N ASP A 57 -32.98 10.56 12.31
CA ASP A 57 -34.16 9.92 12.92
C ASP A 57 -33.79 8.89 13.99
N ILE A 58 -32.50 8.76 14.35
CA ILE A 58 -32.03 7.85 15.42
C ILE A 58 -32.63 8.27 16.77
N ILE A 59 -32.53 9.57 17.08
CA ILE A 59 -33.17 10.22 18.23
C ILE A 59 -34.27 11.14 17.73
N THR A 60 -35.43 11.10 18.36
CA THR A 60 -36.57 11.96 18.01
C THR A 60 -36.63 13.22 18.90
N GLN A 61 -37.45 14.20 18.52
CA GLN A 61 -37.56 15.53 19.17
C GLN A 61 -37.79 15.53 20.70
N ASN A 62 -38.18 14.40 21.29
CA ASN A 62 -38.41 14.23 22.73
C ASN A 62 -37.34 13.36 23.42
N THR A 63 -36.09 13.36 22.92
CA THR A 63 -34.95 12.56 23.43
C THR A 63 -35.22 11.06 23.59
N SER A 64 -36.26 10.53 22.92
CA SER A 64 -36.51 9.09 22.83
C SER A 64 -35.94 8.54 21.52
N HIS A 65 -35.32 7.37 21.60
CA HIS A 65 -34.86 6.66 20.41
C HIS A 65 -36.03 6.21 19.53
N ASN A 66 -35.74 5.96 18.26
CA ASN A 66 -36.73 5.61 17.25
C ASN A 66 -37.56 4.37 17.66
N LYS A 67 -38.90 4.49 17.67
CA LYS A 67 -39.82 3.40 18.03
C LYS A 67 -39.67 2.13 17.18
N ALA A 68 -39.10 2.23 15.99
CA ALA A 68 -38.81 1.07 15.15
C ALA A 68 -37.71 0.19 15.76
N ILE A 69 -36.73 0.79 16.46
CA ILE A 69 -35.68 0.08 17.20
C ILE A 69 -36.32 -0.75 18.33
N ASP A 70 -37.25 -0.16 19.06
CA ASP A 70 -37.92 -0.79 20.21
C ASP A 70 -38.73 -2.02 19.83
N LYS A 71 -39.38 -1.94 18.65
CA LYS A 71 -40.26 -2.97 18.12
C LYS A 71 -39.52 -4.06 17.34
N ALA A 72 -38.24 -3.85 17.03
CA ALA A 72 -37.43 -4.82 16.32
C ALA A 72 -37.18 -6.07 17.19
N GLY A 73 -37.27 -7.26 16.61
CA GLY A 73 -36.77 -8.48 17.26
C GLY A 73 -35.23 -8.46 17.34
N GLU A 74 -34.62 -9.19 18.26
CA GLU A 74 -33.15 -9.15 18.47
C GLU A 74 -32.34 -9.45 17.20
N GLU A 75 -32.84 -10.37 16.37
CA GLU A 75 -32.24 -10.80 15.11
C GLU A 75 -32.63 -9.94 13.90
N ASP A 76 -33.57 -8.99 14.06
CA ASP A 76 -33.92 -8.06 12.98
C ASP A 76 -32.68 -7.21 12.64
N ILE A 77 -32.53 -6.85 11.37
CA ILE A 77 -31.41 -6.02 10.91
C ILE A 77 -31.87 -4.57 10.83
N ILE A 78 -31.08 -3.65 11.39
CA ILE A 78 -31.31 -2.22 11.29
C ILE A 78 -30.19 -1.60 10.46
N ILE A 79 -30.56 -0.99 9.34
CA ILE A 79 -29.68 -0.19 8.49
C ILE A 79 -29.81 1.27 8.91
N PHE A 80 -28.68 1.89 9.21
CA PHE A 80 -28.56 3.32 9.43
C PHE A 80 -27.89 3.96 8.23
N CYS A 81 -28.49 5.04 7.68
CA CYS A 81 -27.87 5.76 6.58
C CYS A 81 -28.18 7.25 6.59
N ARG A 82 -27.45 8.03 5.79
CA ARG A 82 -27.79 9.44 5.57
C ARG A 82 -29.10 9.58 4.79
N LYS A 83 -29.77 10.71 5.03
CA LYS A 83 -30.93 11.13 4.25
C LYS A 83 -30.57 11.77 2.91
N LYS A 84 -29.44 12.50 2.88
CA LYS A 84 -28.93 13.14 1.66
C LYS A 84 -28.02 12.17 0.90
N GLY A 85 -28.48 11.75 -0.27
CA GLY A 85 -27.88 10.69 -1.06
C GLY A 85 -28.91 9.60 -1.38
N ARG A 86 -28.44 8.42 -1.79
CA ARG A 86 -29.29 7.26 -2.05
C ARG A 86 -28.54 5.94 -1.84
N THR A 87 -29.25 4.91 -1.39
CA THR A 87 -28.75 3.53 -1.44
C THR A 87 -28.83 2.98 -2.86
N ILE A 88 -28.00 1.98 -3.17
CA ILE A 88 -28.12 1.21 -4.41
C ILE A 88 -29.38 0.31 -4.36
N ARG A 89 -29.83 -0.16 -5.54
CA ARG A 89 -31.07 -0.92 -5.70
C ARG A 89 -31.20 -2.13 -4.78
N TYR A 90 -30.13 -2.92 -4.64
CA TYR A 90 -30.13 -4.16 -3.87
C TYR A 90 -29.34 -4.08 -2.55
N ALA A 91 -29.19 -2.86 -1.99
CA ALA A 91 -28.38 -2.66 -0.79
C ALA A 91 -28.87 -3.48 0.41
N LYS A 92 -30.20 -3.64 0.58
CA LYS A 92 -30.79 -4.40 1.68
C LYS A 92 -30.48 -5.88 1.57
N GLU A 93 -30.59 -6.42 0.37
CA GLU A 93 -30.31 -7.81 0.05
C GLU A 93 -28.83 -8.14 0.27
N TYR A 94 -27.91 -7.28 -0.18
CA TYR A 94 -26.48 -7.46 0.09
C TYR A 94 -26.16 -7.45 1.58
N ILE A 95 -26.72 -6.50 2.35
CA ILE A 95 -26.52 -6.42 3.80
C ILE A 95 -27.09 -7.66 4.50
N GLY A 96 -28.32 -8.06 4.14
CA GLY A 96 -28.97 -9.21 4.74
C GLY A 96 -28.26 -10.53 4.45
N ASN A 97 -27.75 -10.71 3.22
CA ASN A 97 -26.91 -11.87 2.88
C ASN A 97 -25.61 -11.87 3.67
N ALA A 98 -24.96 -10.71 3.84
CA ALA A 98 -23.73 -10.61 4.62
C ALA A 98 -23.93 -11.07 6.08
N PHE A 99 -25.06 -10.73 6.71
CA PHE A 99 -25.40 -11.22 8.06
C PHE A 99 -25.76 -12.71 8.11
N GLU A 100 -26.29 -13.29 7.04
CA GLU A 100 -26.59 -14.72 6.97
C GLU A 100 -25.32 -15.55 6.78
N GLU A 101 -24.40 -15.07 5.92
CA GLU A 101 -23.10 -15.68 5.66
C GLU A 101 -22.16 -15.55 6.87
N ASN A 102 -22.28 -14.46 7.64
CA ASN A 102 -21.45 -14.16 8.79
C ASN A 102 -22.28 -14.12 10.08
N LYS A 103 -22.79 -15.27 10.53
CA LYS A 103 -23.73 -15.37 11.67
C LYS A 103 -23.20 -14.81 12.99
N ASN A 104 -21.89 -14.78 13.17
CA ASN A 104 -21.24 -14.27 14.38
C ASN A 104 -21.03 -12.74 14.36
N ILE A 105 -21.30 -12.08 13.24
CA ILE A 105 -21.19 -10.64 13.10
C ILE A 105 -22.51 -9.97 13.50
N ASN A 106 -22.40 -8.92 14.31
CA ASN A 106 -23.54 -8.11 14.74
C ASN A 106 -23.48 -6.66 14.24
N LEU A 107 -22.34 -6.22 13.68
CA LEU A 107 -22.13 -4.88 13.16
C LEU A 107 -21.35 -4.94 11.84
N LEU A 108 -21.84 -4.24 10.83
CA LEU A 108 -21.13 -4.05 9.57
C LEU A 108 -21.26 -2.63 9.02
N TYR A 109 -20.33 -2.26 8.15
CA TYR A 109 -20.41 -1.05 7.33
C TYR A 109 -20.02 -1.36 5.88
N ALA A 110 -20.30 -0.44 4.97
CA ALA A 110 -20.04 -0.64 3.54
C ALA A 110 -19.33 0.55 2.91
N ASP A 111 -18.80 0.35 1.71
CA ASP A 111 -18.23 1.42 0.91
C ASP A 111 -19.31 2.39 0.43
N GLU A 112 -18.86 3.58 0.05
CA GLU A 112 -19.74 4.60 -0.49
C GLU A 112 -19.05 5.36 -1.63
N ASP A 113 -19.83 6.12 -2.37
CA ASP A 113 -19.38 6.97 -3.46
C ASP A 113 -20.06 8.34 -3.34
N GLU A 114 -19.52 9.33 -4.04
CA GLU A 114 -20.10 10.66 -4.14
C GLU A 114 -20.65 10.91 -5.55
N LEU A 115 -21.87 11.47 -5.58
CA LEU A 115 -22.48 11.95 -6.79
C LEU A 115 -21.82 13.27 -7.24
N ASP A 116 -21.59 13.41 -8.55
CA ASP A 116 -21.21 14.68 -9.17
C ASP A 116 -22.43 15.64 -9.27
N GLU A 117 -22.19 16.84 -9.80
CA GLU A 117 -23.24 17.85 -10.03
C GLU A 117 -24.37 17.37 -10.98
N ASN A 118 -24.15 16.29 -11.74
CA ASN A 118 -25.10 15.69 -12.67
C ASN A 118 -25.73 14.40 -12.12
N GLU A 119 -25.62 14.15 -10.80
CA GLU A 119 -26.13 12.96 -10.12
C GLU A 119 -25.52 11.63 -10.60
N ARG A 120 -24.28 11.66 -11.12
CA ARG A 120 -23.54 10.46 -11.52
C ARG A 120 -22.49 10.10 -10.47
N PRO A 121 -22.30 8.82 -10.14
CA PRO A 121 -21.25 8.41 -9.21
C PRO A 121 -19.86 8.75 -9.78
N SER A 122 -18.95 9.25 -8.94
CA SER A 122 -17.74 9.93 -9.45
C SER A 122 -16.50 9.83 -8.57
N ALA A 123 -16.63 9.55 -7.29
CA ALA A 123 -15.52 9.55 -6.33
C ALA A 123 -15.74 8.44 -5.27
N PRO A 124 -15.51 7.16 -5.63
CA PRO A 124 -15.69 6.06 -4.70
C PRO A 124 -14.71 6.16 -3.54
N TYR A 125 -15.24 5.96 -2.34
CA TYR A 125 -14.49 5.80 -1.11
C TYR A 125 -14.53 4.33 -0.67
N PHE A 126 -13.44 3.64 -1.00
CA PHE A 126 -13.21 2.27 -0.58
C PHE A 126 -12.55 2.25 0.80
N LYS A 127 -13.21 1.61 1.75
CA LYS A 127 -12.80 1.59 3.14
C LYS A 127 -11.90 0.37 3.41
N PRO A 128 -11.06 0.42 4.46
CA PRO A 128 -10.39 -0.78 4.94
C PRO A 128 -11.40 -1.71 5.66
N ASP A 129 -10.99 -2.97 5.91
CA ASP A 129 -11.54 -3.76 7.01
C ASP A 129 -11.38 -2.99 8.34
N TRP A 130 -12.03 -3.42 9.41
CA TRP A 130 -12.14 -2.63 10.63
C TRP A 130 -10.78 -2.14 11.18
N SER A 131 -10.61 -0.82 11.17
CA SER A 131 -9.45 -0.06 11.64
C SER A 131 -9.81 0.78 12.88
N PRO A 132 -9.53 0.30 14.10
CA PRO A 132 -9.93 0.99 15.33
C PRO A 132 -9.20 2.32 15.53
N ASP A 133 -7.90 2.41 15.21
CA ASP A 133 -7.11 3.61 15.42
C ASP A 133 -7.44 4.67 14.35
N SER A 134 -7.72 4.24 13.11
CA SER A 134 -8.32 5.12 12.09
C SER A 134 -9.69 5.61 12.52
N TYR A 135 -10.54 4.76 13.14
CA TYR A 135 -11.86 5.16 13.63
C TYR A 135 -11.77 6.17 14.76
N LEU A 136 -10.80 6.06 15.66
CA LEU A 136 -10.63 7.03 16.75
C LEU A 136 -10.17 8.39 16.20
N ASN A 137 -9.34 8.41 15.16
CA ASN A 137 -8.93 9.67 14.54
C ASN A 137 -9.99 10.27 13.60
N ALA A 138 -10.76 9.46 12.86
CA ALA A 138 -11.79 9.94 11.94
C ALA A 138 -13.04 9.04 11.88
N PHE A 139 -14.22 9.62 11.64
CA PHE A 139 -15.44 8.83 11.41
C PHE A 139 -15.49 8.30 9.96
N TYR A 140 -14.54 7.44 9.60
CA TYR A 140 -14.39 6.93 8.23
C TYR A 140 -15.53 6.00 7.79
N ILE A 141 -16.42 5.59 8.70
CA ILE A 141 -17.59 4.75 8.41
C ILE A 141 -18.57 5.46 7.47
N GLY A 142 -18.65 6.79 7.57
CA GLY A 142 -19.36 7.63 6.62
C GLY A 142 -20.88 7.41 6.60
N SER A 143 -21.44 7.08 5.44
CA SER A 143 -22.87 7.30 5.17
C SER A 143 -23.80 6.10 5.40
N ILE A 144 -23.28 4.89 5.64
CA ILE A 144 -24.09 3.69 5.83
C ILE A 144 -23.43 2.65 6.73
N TYR A 145 -24.18 2.13 7.70
CA TYR A 145 -23.82 0.94 8.48
C TYR A 145 -25.07 0.17 8.89
N ALA A 146 -24.91 -1.08 9.30
CA ALA A 146 -26.01 -1.94 9.73
C ALA A 146 -25.63 -2.80 10.92
N ALA A 147 -26.60 -3.09 11.78
CA ALA A 147 -26.40 -3.93 12.94
C ALA A 147 -27.63 -4.80 13.24
N ARG A 148 -27.42 -5.93 13.94
CA ARG A 148 -28.53 -6.65 14.57
C ARG A 148 -29.17 -5.77 15.64
N ALA A 149 -30.49 -5.74 15.68
CA ALA A 149 -31.22 -4.85 16.59
C ALA A 149 -30.88 -5.09 18.06
N GLY A 150 -30.54 -6.33 18.45
CA GLY A 150 -30.10 -6.62 19.81
C GLY A 150 -28.83 -5.87 20.22
N LEU A 151 -27.86 -5.69 19.31
CA LEU A 151 -26.68 -4.86 19.55
C LEU A 151 -27.05 -3.37 19.63
N VAL A 152 -27.90 -2.91 18.71
CA VAL A 152 -28.38 -1.51 18.68
C VAL A 152 -29.04 -1.14 20.02
N LYS A 153 -29.93 -1.99 20.54
CA LYS A 153 -30.62 -1.74 21.82
C LYS A 153 -29.67 -1.67 23.00
N LYS A 154 -28.60 -2.47 23.00
CA LYS A 154 -27.56 -2.39 24.06
C LYS A 154 -26.79 -1.08 23.98
N ALA A 155 -26.38 -0.69 22.77
CA ALA A 155 -25.57 0.51 22.54
C ALA A 155 -26.36 1.80 22.77
N ILE A 156 -27.60 1.88 22.28
CA ILE A 156 -28.39 3.12 22.30
C ILE A 156 -28.75 3.59 23.72
N ASN A 157 -28.84 2.67 24.67
CA ASN A 157 -29.06 2.99 26.08
C ASN A 157 -27.87 3.72 26.73
N ASN A 158 -26.68 3.62 26.14
CA ASN A 158 -25.45 4.25 26.64
C ASN A 158 -25.01 5.44 25.78
N ILE A 159 -25.84 5.89 24.82
CA ILE A 159 -25.42 6.89 23.82
C ILE A 159 -25.11 8.27 24.42
N ASP A 160 -25.64 8.56 25.61
CA ASP A 160 -25.33 9.80 26.34
C ASP A 160 -24.08 9.67 27.22
N GLU A 161 -23.59 8.45 27.45
CA GLU A 161 -22.37 8.17 28.20
C GLU A 161 -21.13 8.26 27.29
N PRO A 162 -20.03 8.90 27.75
CA PRO A 162 -18.79 8.98 26.98
C PRO A 162 -18.23 7.61 26.60
N LEU A 163 -17.62 7.52 25.43
CA LEU A 163 -16.98 6.31 24.95
C LEU A 163 -15.66 6.05 25.70
N ILE A 164 -15.67 5.22 26.74
CA ILE A 164 -14.47 4.87 27.52
C ILE A 164 -13.78 3.65 26.91
N MET A 165 -12.55 3.83 26.43
CA MET A 165 -11.75 2.75 25.85
C MET A 165 -11.30 1.73 26.91
N PRO A 166 -11.13 0.43 26.57
CA PRO A 166 -10.70 -0.60 27.52
C PRO A 166 -9.36 -0.32 28.23
N TRP A 167 -8.48 0.46 27.59
CA TRP A 167 -7.17 0.85 28.13
C TRP A 167 -7.15 2.24 28.77
N GLY A 168 -8.24 3.00 28.66
CA GLY A 168 -8.33 4.40 29.09
C GLY A 168 -9.22 4.59 30.31
N LYS A 169 -9.00 5.69 31.03
CA LYS A 169 -9.90 6.15 32.11
C LYS A 169 -10.83 7.30 31.68
N VAL A 170 -10.57 7.90 30.52
CA VAL A 170 -11.29 9.04 29.96
C VAL A 170 -11.56 8.76 28.48
N SER A 171 -12.65 9.33 27.95
CA SER A 171 -12.94 9.28 26.51
C SER A 171 -11.78 9.89 25.71
N SER A 172 -11.29 9.15 24.72
CA SER A 172 -10.30 9.64 23.75
C SER A 172 -10.89 10.60 22.73
N LEU A 173 -12.22 10.71 22.68
CA LEU A 173 -12.95 11.52 21.71
C LEU A 173 -13.62 12.73 22.38
N ASN A 174 -13.76 13.82 21.63
CA ASN A 174 -14.65 14.94 21.97
C ASN A 174 -16.11 14.53 21.83
N TYR A 175 -16.53 13.64 22.73
CA TYR A 175 -17.77 12.88 22.63
C TYR A 175 -18.99 13.79 22.55
N GLU A 176 -19.02 14.89 23.31
CA GLU A 176 -20.16 15.82 23.33
C GLU A 176 -20.52 16.34 21.93
N ASN A 177 -19.51 16.60 21.09
CA ASN A 177 -19.67 17.19 19.76
C ASN A 177 -19.84 16.14 18.64
N MET A 178 -19.76 14.85 18.95
CA MET A 178 -19.95 13.80 17.95
C MET A 178 -21.42 13.70 17.50
N PRO A 179 -21.69 13.48 16.20
CA PRO A 179 -23.02 13.13 15.72
C PRO A 179 -23.56 11.88 16.41
N VAL A 180 -24.88 11.82 16.61
CA VAL A 180 -25.56 10.67 17.24
C VAL A 180 -25.25 9.35 16.54
N CYS A 181 -25.16 9.36 15.20
CA CYS A 181 -24.82 8.16 14.44
C CYS A 181 -23.39 7.66 14.69
N ASP A 182 -22.43 8.55 14.91
CA ASP A 182 -21.03 8.21 15.25
C ASP A 182 -20.96 7.67 16.69
N LYS A 183 -21.63 8.33 17.64
CA LYS A 183 -21.78 7.85 19.02
C LYS A 183 -22.35 6.43 19.08
N LEU A 184 -23.48 6.20 18.40
CA LEU A 184 -24.13 4.90 18.36
C LEU A 184 -23.19 3.83 17.77
N PHE A 185 -22.53 4.15 16.65
CA PHE A 185 -21.59 3.23 16.03
C PHE A 185 -20.42 2.89 16.97
N GLY A 186 -19.82 3.89 17.62
CA GLY A 186 -18.72 3.69 18.56
C GLY A 186 -19.08 2.78 19.72
N HIS A 187 -20.27 2.95 20.31
CA HIS A 187 -20.76 2.07 21.37
C HIS A 187 -21.00 0.64 20.89
N MET A 188 -21.56 0.47 19.69
CA MET A 188 -21.72 -0.87 19.10
C MET A 188 -20.36 -1.54 18.86
N ALA A 189 -19.41 -0.81 18.26
CA ALA A 189 -18.05 -1.31 18.04
C ALA A 189 -17.36 -1.68 19.36
N LEU A 190 -17.54 -0.88 20.42
CA LEU A 190 -17.00 -1.17 21.75
C LEU A 190 -17.57 -2.46 22.35
N ILE A 191 -18.89 -2.67 22.25
CA ILE A 191 -19.56 -3.89 22.74
C ILE A 191 -19.07 -5.14 22.00
N GLU A 192 -18.85 -5.05 20.69
CA GLU A 192 -18.34 -6.15 19.88
C GLU A 192 -16.82 -6.38 20.06
N GLY A 193 -16.16 -5.58 20.90
CA GLY A 193 -14.72 -5.70 21.14
C GLY A 193 -13.86 -5.14 20.01
N GLY A 194 -14.40 -4.20 19.23
CA GLY A 194 -13.73 -3.50 18.12
C GLY A 194 -12.36 -2.91 18.47
N PHE A 195 -12.17 -2.54 19.72
CA PHE A 195 -10.95 -1.90 20.18
C PHE A 195 -9.96 -2.89 20.83
N ASN A 196 -10.28 -4.18 20.89
CA ASN A 196 -9.40 -5.19 21.49
C ASN A 196 -8.42 -5.78 20.46
N LYS A 197 -7.38 -6.47 20.95
CA LYS A 197 -6.60 -7.39 20.12
C LYS A 197 -7.53 -8.44 19.51
N ARG A 198 -7.40 -8.70 18.20
CA ARG A 198 -8.22 -9.68 17.47
C ARG A 198 -7.79 -11.12 17.75
N ASP A 199 -8.67 -12.04 17.37
CA ASP A 199 -8.32 -13.45 17.20
C ASP A 199 -7.87 -13.68 15.75
N GLY A 200 -6.56 -13.62 15.54
CA GLY A 200 -5.95 -13.67 14.21
C GLY A 200 -6.49 -12.57 13.27
N MET A 201 -6.89 -12.96 12.07
CA MET A 201 -7.41 -12.05 11.03
C MET A 201 -8.93 -11.87 11.06
N ASN A 202 -9.60 -12.25 12.16
CA ASN A 202 -11.05 -12.08 12.30
C ASN A 202 -11.37 -10.69 12.85
N PHE A 203 -12.12 -9.90 12.09
CA PHE A 203 -12.53 -8.57 12.49
C PHE A 203 -13.89 -8.60 13.21
N PRO A 204 -14.03 -7.94 14.38
CA PRO A 204 -15.29 -7.91 15.14
C PRO A 204 -16.37 -7.04 14.47
N VAL A 205 -15.94 -6.09 13.64
CA VAL A 205 -16.81 -5.27 12.80
C VAL A 205 -16.54 -5.63 11.36
N TYR A 206 -17.59 -6.01 10.62
CA TYR A 206 -17.44 -6.51 9.26
C TYR A 206 -17.48 -5.36 8.25
N HIS A 207 -16.53 -5.35 7.33
CA HIS A 207 -16.57 -4.48 6.17
C HIS A 207 -17.19 -5.25 5.00
N LEU A 208 -18.31 -4.75 4.50
CA LEU A 208 -18.89 -5.19 3.24
C LEU A 208 -18.28 -4.35 2.11
N ASP A 209 -17.32 -4.94 1.41
CA ASP A 209 -16.50 -4.40 0.30
C ASP A 209 -17.30 -4.09 -0.99
N LYS A 210 -18.44 -3.42 -0.82
CA LYS A 210 -19.36 -3.00 -1.88
C LYS A 210 -19.79 -1.56 -1.65
N VAL A 211 -19.83 -0.79 -2.73
CA VAL A 211 -20.45 0.55 -2.72
C VAL A 211 -21.96 0.37 -2.58
N LEU A 212 -22.50 0.69 -1.41
CA LEU A 212 -23.93 0.54 -1.12
C LEU A 212 -24.67 1.87 -0.98
N PHE A 213 -23.94 2.98 -0.91
CA PHE A 213 -24.51 4.31 -0.75
C PHE A 213 -23.81 5.34 -1.64
N HIS A 214 -24.60 6.21 -2.24
CA HIS A 214 -24.17 7.36 -3.02
C HIS A 214 -24.51 8.62 -2.24
N ARG A 215 -23.49 9.24 -1.65
CA ARG A 215 -23.60 10.50 -0.94
C ARG A 215 -23.87 11.63 -1.95
N ALA A 216 -24.71 12.58 -1.54
CA ALA A 216 -24.98 13.76 -2.37
C ALA A 216 -23.71 14.63 -2.51
N HIS A 217 -23.58 15.30 -3.65
CA HIS A 217 -22.44 16.16 -3.96
C HIS A 217 -22.17 17.20 -2.85
N GLY A 218 -20.91 17.30 -2.43
CA GLY A 218 -20.43 18.29 -1.46
C GLY A 218 -20.79 18.00 0.01
N GLU A 219 -21.46 16.89 0.30
CA GLU A 219 -21.68 16.46 1.68
C GLU A 219 -20.39 15.90 2.28
N ASP A 220 -20.06 16.32 3.50
CA ASP A 220 -18.86 15.88 4.20
C ASP A 220 -18.88 14.37 4.49
N LEU A 221 -17.88 13.64 3.99
CA LEU A 221 -17.72 12.20 4.18
C LEU A 221 -17.63 11.82 5.66
N PHE A 222 -16.93 12.60 6.47
CA PHE A 222 -16.59 12.24 7.85
C PHE A 222 -17.55 12.80 8.91
N LEU A 223 -18.65 13.42 8.49
CA LEU A 223 -19.67 14.00 9.38
C LEU A 223 -19.09 14.92 10.46
N GLY A 224 -18.09 15.73 10.10
CA GLY A 224 -17.42 16.68 10.96
C GLY A 224 -16.23 16.14 11.73
N ARG A 225 -15.91 14.84 11.61
CA ARG A 225 -14.77 14.20 12.30
C ARG A 225 -13.76 13.63 11.30
N SER A 226 -13.15 14.51 10.51
CA SER A 226 -12.07 14.17 9.58
C SER A 226 -10.77 13.80 10.30
N PHE A 227 -9.83 13.20 9.58
CA PHE A 227 -8.48 12.94 10.09
C PHE A 227 -7.84 14.22 10.62
N HIS A 228 -7.23 14.14 11.79
CA HIS A 228 -6.73 15.32 12.50
C HIS A 228 -5.45 15.03 13.27
N LYS A 229 -4.79 16.09 13.74
CA LYS A 229 -3.59 15.97 14.58
C LYS A 229 -3.99 15.51 15.98
N GLU A 230 -3.27 14.52 16.49
CA GLU A 230 -3.43 14.04 17.85
C GLU A 230 -2.45 14.72 18.81
N ASN A 231 -2.79 14.73 20.09
CA ASN A 231 -1.94 15.23 21.16
C ASN A 231 -2.18 14.40 22.42
N HIS A 232 -1.67 13.17 22.42
CA HIS A 232 -1.91 12.23 23.50
C HIS A 232 -1.12 12.57 24.75
N THR A 233 -1.68 12.23 25.91
CA THR A 233 -0.98 12.29 27.19
C THR A 233 -0.58 10.89 27.63
N ILE A 234 0.61 10.77 28.23
CA ILE A 234 1.08 9.54 28.85
C ILE A 234 1.00 9.72 30.37
N GLU A 235 0.03 9.06 31.00
CA GLU A 235 -0.23 9.22 32.45
C GLU A 235 0.84 8.58 33.33
N SER A 236 1.52 7.53 32.84
CA SER A 236 2.46 6.73 33.64
C SER A 236 3.83 6.66 32.96
N PRO A 237 4.94 6.78 33.72
CA PRO A 237 6.29 6.69 33.18
C PRO A 237 6.50 5.45 32.31
N VAL A 238 7.17 5.64 31.18
CA VAL A 238 7.60 4.58 30.27
C VAL A 238 9.04 4.82 29.85
N LYS A 239 9.81 3.74 29.70
CA LYS A 239 11.17 3.80 29.17
C LYS A 239 11.22 3.24 27.75
N VAL A 240 11.82 3.98 26.84
CA VAL A 240 12.08 3.57 25.44
C VAL A 240 13.55 3.20 25.29
N SER A 241 13.85 2.04 24.72
CA SER A 241 15.20 1.73 24.25
C SER A 241 15.29 1.98 22.74
N VAL A 242 16.06 2.99 22.36
CA VAL A 242 16.32 3.35 20.96
C VAL A 242 17.50 2.54 20.45
N VAL A 243 17.23 1.56 19.60
CA VAL A 243 18.21 0.68 18.97
C VAL A 243 18.56 1.24 17.59
N ILE A 244 19.83 1.60 17.40
CA ILE A 244 20.34 2.19 16.16
C ILE A 244 21.44 1.31 15.57
N PRO A 245 21.12 0.42 14.61
CA PRO A 245 22.12 -0.27 13.81
C PRO A 245 22.88 0.73 12.93
N SER A 246 24.21 0.64 12.90
CA SER A 246 25.04 1.50 12.06
C SER A 246 26.29 0.75 11.58
N LYS A 247 26.90 1.23 10.49
CA LYS A 247 28.17 0.71 9.98
C LYS A 247 28.89 1.74 9.12
N ASP A 248 30.16 2.02 9.41
CA ASP A 248 31.12 2.83 8.64
C ASP A 248 30.75 4.32 8.40
N HIS A 249 29.64 4.82 8.96
CA HIS A 249 29.10 6.18 8.72
C HIS A 249 28.84 6.98 10.03
N PRO A 250 29.86 7.26 10.85
CA PRO A 250 29.71 8.01 12.11
C PRO A 250 29.19 9.43 11.91
N GLU A 251 29.45 10.05 10.76
CA GLU A 251 28.92 11.37 10.41
C GLU A 251 27.39 11.39 10.23
N VAL A 252 26.84 10.32 9.67
CA VAL A 252 25.39 10.13 9.47
C VAL A 252 24.74 9.88 10.84
N LEU A 253 25.31 8.94 11.62
CA LEU A 253 24.85 8.68 12.99
C LEU A 253 24.87 9.95 13.86
N LYS A 254 25.87 10.81 13.70
CA LYS A 254 25.96 12.07 14.47
C LYS A 254 24.73 12.94 14.27
N GLN A 255 24.22 13.08 13.04
CA GLN A 255 23.02 13.88 12.77
C GLN A 255 21.79 13.29 13.46
N CYS A 256 21.64 11.95 13.39
CA CYS A 256 20.59 11.23 14.08
C CYS A 256 20.66 11.44 15.59
N LEU A 257 21.82 11.22 16.21
CA LEU A 257 22.00 11.36 17.66
C LEU A 257 21.77 12.79 18.14
N VAL A 258 22.29 13.80 17.43
CA VAL A 258 22.12 15.21 17.81
C VAL A 258 20.66 15.63 17.73
N SER A 259 19.95 15.25 16.65
CA SER A 259 18.52 15.56 16.54
C SER A 259 17.68 14.77 17.56
N LEU A 260 18.03 13.52 17.83
CA LEU A 260 17.38 12.68 18.86
C LEU A 260 17.56 13.26 20.26
N THR A 261 18.76 13.67 20.66
CA THR A 261 18.96 14.24 22.00
C THR A 261 18.32 15.61 22.14
N HIS A 262 18.21 16.38 21.05
CA HIS A 262 17.56 17.67 21.05
C HIS A 262 16.03 17.59 21.16
N TYR A 263 15.40 16.70 20.38
CA TYR A 263 13.94 16.61 20.28
C TYR A 263 13.30 15.47 21.09
N GLY A 264 14.09 14.50 21.55
CA GLY A 264 13.60 13.31 22.26
C GLY A 264 13.33 13.53 23.75
N SER A 265 13.92 14.54 24.39
CA SER A 265 13.85 14.76 25.85
C SER A 265 12.72 15.69 26.33
N GLY A 266 11.69 15.92 25.52
CA GLY A 266 10.63 16.91 25.80
C GLY A 266 9.35 16.36 26.45
N SER A 267 9.14 15.05 26.42
CA SER A 267 7.83 14.48 26.74
C SER A 267 7.76 14.00 28.19
N GLU A 268 6.88 14.63 28.97
CA GLU A 268 6.59 14.23 30.35
C GLU A 268 6.25 12.72 30.40
N ASN A 269 6.81 12.01 31.38
CA ASN A 269 6.67 10.55 31.56
C ASN A 269 7.30 9.66 30.47
N VAL A 270 8.05 10.20 29.50
CA VAL A 270 8.81 9.39 28.54
C VAL A 270 10.30 9.57 28.80
N SER A 271 10.96 8.48 29.17
CA SER A 271 12.42 8.42 29.27
C SER A 271 12.97 7.52 28.18
N TYR A 272 14.23 7.72 27.80
CA TYR A 272 14.86 6.85 26.80
C TYR A 272 16.32 6.56 27.10
N GLU A 273 16.80 5.46 26.52
CA GLU A 273 18.21 5.13 26.38
C GLU A 273 18.53 4.83 24.92
N ILE A 274 19.80 4.97 24.53
CA ILE A 274 20.27 4.75 23.18
C ILE A 274 21.25 3.58 23.18
N ILE A 275 21.07 2.68 22.21
CA ILE A 275 21.88 1.49 22.01
C ILE A 275 22.35 1.50 20.57
N VAL A 276 23.58 1.93 20.36
CA VAL A 276 24.21 1.92 19.04
C VAL A 276 24.83 0.55 18.82
N VAL A 277 24.39 -0.13 17.76
CA VAL A 277 24.89 -1.45 17.38
C VAL A 277 25.68 -1.32 16.09
N ASP A 278 27.00 -1.39 16.20
CA ASP A 278 27.93 -1.30 15.08
C ASP A 278 28.19 -2.68 14.47
N ASN A 279 27.78 -2.87 13.23
CA ASN A 279 27.98 -4.10 12.45
C ASN A 279 29.42 -4.18 11.89
N GLY A 280 30.42 -4.07 12.76
CA GLY A 280 31.81 -4.31 12.41
C GLY A 280 32.44 -3.25 11.51
N SER A 281 32.26 -1.98 11.85
CA SER A 281 32.96 -0.87 11.18
C SER A 281 34.48 -1.05 11.23
N CYS A 282 35.18 -0.45 10.27
CA CYS A 282 36.64 -0.48 10.25
C CYS A 282 37.23 0.24 11.48
N GLU A 283 38.47 -0.08 11.85
CA GLU A 283 39.09 0.40 13.09
C GLU A 283 39.08 1.94 13.22
N ASP A 284 39.30 2.66 12.13
CA ASP A 284 39.26 4.13 12.12
C ASP A 284 37.85 4.69 12.35
N LYS A 285 36.83 4.01 11.81
CA LYS A 285 35.42 4.39 11.98
C LYS A 285 34.90 4.02 13.36
N LYS A 286 35.28 2.86 13.88
CA LYS A 286 35.01 2.43 15.26
C LYS A 286 35.47 3.48 16.27
N LYS A 287 36.70 3.98 16.16
CA LYS A 287 37.21 5.05 17.03
C LYS A 287 36.37 6.32 16.93
N GLN A 288 35.94 6.69 15.73
CA GLN A 288 35.05 7.85 15.53
C GLN A 288 33.68 7.64 16.19
N TYR A 289 33.12 6.43 16.17
CA TYR A 289 31.92 6.11 16.94
C TYR A 289 32.17 6.27 18.44
N GLU A 290 33.24 5.69 18.99
CA GLU A 290 33.57 5.79 20.42
C GLU A 290 33.70 7.27 20.87
N GLU A 291 34.45 8.08 20.12
CA GLU A 291 34.61 9.51 20.37
C GLU A 291 33.29 10.28 20.28
N LEU A 292 32.46 10.00 19.27
CA LEU A 292 31.15 10.62 19.10
C LEU A 292 30.22 10.30 20.27
N LEU A 293 30.13 9.03 20.67
CA LEU A 293 29.22 8.59 21.73
C LEU A 293 29.65 9.12 23.09
N ASP A 294 30.95 9.18 23.37
CA ASP A 294 31.47 9.80 24.59
C ASP A 294 31.12 11.29 24.66
N LYS A 295 31.22 11.99 23.53
CA LYS A 295 30.82 13.40 23.42
C LYS A 295 29.34 13.59 23.68
N ILE A 296 28.46 12.80 23.04
CA ILE A 296 27.01 12.93 23.24
C ILE A 296 26.64 12.59 24.69
N ARG A 297 27.25 11.55 25.28
CA ARG A 297 27.03 11.15 26.68
C ARG A 297 27.37 12.26 27.66
N THR A 298 28.50 12.95 27.47
CA THR A 298 28.93 14.04 28.34
C THR A 298 28.16 15.34 28.13
N GLU A 299 27.90 15.74 26.88
CA GLU A 299 27.25 17.02 26.56
C GLU A 299 25.73 16.99 26.82
N ASN A 300 25.07 15.84 26.66
CA ASN A 300 23.61 15.73 26.73
C ASN A 300 23.11 14.96 27.97
N SER A 301 24.02 14.45 28.81
CA SER A 301 23.68 13.53 29.92
C SER A 301 22.82 12.33 29.47
N ALA A 302 22.99 11.89 28.21
CA ALA A 302 22.19 10.83 27.61
C ALA A 302 22.68 9.44 28.04
N SER A 303 21.74 8.53 28.30
CA SER A 303 22.05 7.12 28.56
C SER A 303 22.36 6.41 27.24
N ILE A 304 23.65 6.30 26.88
CA ILE A 304 24.09 5.75 25.59
C ILE A 304 25.08 4.59 25.78
N SER A 305 24.76 3.46 25.15
CA SER A 305 25.60 2.26 25.06
C SER A 305 26.05 2.00 23.62
N TYR A 306 27.20 1.33 23.50
CA TYR A 306 27.83 0.98 22.22
C TYR A 306 28.13 -0.51 22.19
N ILE A 307 27.69 -1.20 21.15
CA ILE A 307 27.92 -2.62 20.93
C ILE A 307 28.63 -2.77 19.59
N TYR A 308 29.86 -3.29 19.62
CA TYR A 308 30.64 -3.58 18.42
C TYR A 308 30.58 -5.06 18.08
N GLU A 309 29.98 -5.41 16.95
CA GLU A 309 29.79 -6.78 16.49
C GLU A 309 30.35 -6.97 15.07
N PRO A 310 31.58 -7.50 14.91
CA PRO A 310 32.17 -7.75 13.60
C PRO A 310 31.55 -8.98 12.92
N ARG A 311 30.76 -8.76 11.87
CA ARG A 311 30.16 -9.82 11.05
C ARG A 311 29.69 -9.34 9.68
N ASP A 312 29.29 -10.29 8.84
CA ASP A 312 28.53 -9.99 7.61
C ASP A 312 27.24 -9.25 7.96
N PHE A 313 26.91 -8.26 7.12
CA PHE A 313 25.77 -7.37 7.35
C PHE A 313 24.46 -8.16 7.48
N ASN A 314 23.80 -7.99 8.63
CA ASN A 314 22.48 -8.53 8.88
C ASN A 314 21.71 -7.57 9.80
N PHE A 315 20.82 -6.78 9.21
CA PHE A 315 20.03 -5.77 9.92
C PHE A 315 19.19 -6.39 11.02
N SER A 316 18.47 -7.48 10.73
CA SER A 316 17.64 -8.20 11.70
C SER A 316 18.43 -8.66 12.93
N TYR A 317 19.63 -9.22 12.72
CA TYR A 317 20.48 -9.63 13.84
C TYR A 317 20.94 -8.43 14.67
N MET A 318 21.32 -7.32 14.04
CA MET A 318 21.71 -6.09 14.77
C MET A 318 20.55 -5.54 15.62
N CYS A 319 19.34 -5.52 15.06
CA CYS A 319 18.13 -5.16 15.80
C CYS A 319 17.88 -6.11 16.98
N ASN A 320 17.96 -7.42 16.78
CA ASN A 320 17.80 -8.41 17.84
C ASN A 320 18.86 -8.26 18.94
N LEU A 321 20.12 -8.01 18.56
CA LEU A 321 21.23 -7.79 19.50
C LEU A 321 21.00 -6.52 20.35
N GLY A 322 20.58 -5.42 19.72
CA GLY A 322 20.21 -4.21 20.44
C GLY A 322 19.03 -4.42 21.37
N ALA A 323 17.96 -5.06 20.91
CA ALA A 323 16.77 -5.41 21.71
C ALA A 323 17.10 -6.30 22.91
N LYS A 324 18.05 -7.23 22.77
CA LYS A 324 18.52 -8.08 23.86
C LYS A 324 19.26 -7.30 24.96
N ASN A 325 19.89 -6.18 24.61
CA ASN A 325 20.60 -5.30 25.55
C ASN A 325 19.74 -4.12 26.02
N ALA A 326 18.52 -3.99 25.50
CA ALA A 326 17.56 -2.97 25.88
C ALA A 326 16.98 -3.24 27.27
N THR A 327 16.69 -2.16 28.00
CA THR A 327 16.05 -2.21 29.33
C THR A 327 14.70 -1.48 29.40
N GLY A 328 14.29 -0.79 28.33
CA GLY A 328 13.02 -0.08 28.24
C GLY A 328 11.82 -1.01 28.01
N ASP A 329 10.63 -0.56 28.39
CA ASP A 329 9.36 -1.25 28.17
C ASP A 329 8.98 -1.27 26.68
N LEU A 330 9.43 -0.24 25.95
CA LEU A 330 9.26 -0.09 24.52
C LEU A 330 10.61 -0.16 23.81
N ILE A 331 10.63 -0.73 22.62
CA ILE A 331 11.81 -0.80 21.77
C ILE A 331 11.52 0.02 20.52
N LEU A 332 12.34 1.03 20.24
CA LEU A 332 12.33 1.81 19.02
C LEU A 332 13.51 1.39 18.16
N PHE A 333 13.24 0.81 17.00
CA PHE A 333 14.24 0.63 15.95
C PHE A 333 14.28 1.89 15.09
N LEU A 334 15.46 2.48 14.99
CA LEU A 334 15.68 3.73 14.28
C LEU A 334 16.91 3.58 13.39
N ASN A 335 16.80 3.93 12.11
CA ASN A 335 17.97 3.96 11.24
C ASN A 335 18.92 5.11 11.63
N ASP A 336 20.21 4.94 11.33
CA ASP A 336 21.25 5.92 11.62
C ASP A 336 21.17 7.19 10.75
N ASP A 337 20.40 7.15 9.65
CA ASP A 337 20.17 8.24 8.70
C ASP A 337 18.79 8.92 8.84
N ILE A 338 18.15 8.75 10.01
CA ILE A 338 16.97 9.53 10.39
C ILE A 338 17.39 10.86 11.02
N GLU A 339 16.67 11.91 10.64
CA GLU A 339 16.72 13.22 11.26
C GLU A 339 15.36 13.59 11.86
N ILE A 340 15.38 13.91 13.16
CA ILE A 340 14.21 14.43 13.86
C ILE A 340 14.15 15.94 13.63
N VAL A 341 13.02 16.42 13.08
CA VAL A 341 12.83 17.83 12.72
C VAL A 341 11.87 18.60 13.64
N SER A 342 11.09 17.90 14.47
CA SER A 342 10.15 18.52 15.41
C SER A 342 9.86 17.63 16.62
N GLY A 343 9.36 18.24 17.71
CA GLY A 343 9.13 17.58 19.00
C GLY A 343 7.86 16.73 19.10
N GLU A 344 7.68 16.08 20.25
CA GLU A 344 6.56 15.20 20.65
C GLU A 344 6.37 13.89 19.87
N TRP A 345 7.15 13.64 18.81
CA TRP A 345 7.11 12.37 18.05
C TRP A 345 7.29 11.13 18.94
N LEU A 346 8.23 11.16 19.89
CA LEU A 346 8.55 10.02 20.76
C LEU A 346 7.39 9.70 21.71
N ARG A 347 6.67 10.72 22.19
CA ARG A 347 5.46 10.56 23.00
C ARG A 347 4.35 9.88 22.23
N GLU A 348 4.07 10.36 21.02
CA GLU A 348 3.01 9.80 20.19
C GLU A 348 3.28 8.33 19.84
N LEU A 349 4.51 8.00 19.42
CA LEU A 349 4.90 6.60 19.22
C LEU A 349 4.76 5.78 20.51
N SER A 350 5.17 6.35 21.66
CA SER A 350 5.07 5.67 22.96
C SER A 350 3.63 5.43 23.39
N TYR A 351 2.70 6.33 23.06
CA TYR A 351 1.28 6.16 23.34
C TYR A 351 0.73 4.93 22.60
N TYR A 352 0.88 4.89 21.27
CA TYR A 352 0.35 3.80 20.46
C TYR A 352 1.01 2.45 20.78
N ALA A 353 2.34 2.40 20.94
CA ALA A 353 3.06 1.15 21.20
C ALA A 353 2.59 0.45 22.50
N ARG A 354 2.05 1.22 23.46
CA ARG A 354 1.51 0.73 24.73
C ARG A 354 0.07 0.23 24.63
N LEU A 355 -0.66 0.57 23.57
CA LEU A 355 -2.04 0.14 23.43
C LEU A 355 -2.10 -1.40 23.34
N PRO A 356 -3.06 -2.07 24.00
CA PRO A 356 -3.09 -3.54 24.07
C PRO A 356 -3.24 -4.19 22.69
N HIS A 357 -3.96 -3.56 21.78
CA HIS A 357 -4.26 -4.06 20.43
C HIS A 357 -3.22 -3.66 19.38
N VAL A 358 -2.38 -2.65 19.62
CA VAL A 358 -1.37 -2.20 18.65
C VAL A 358 -0.15 -3.12 18.65
N GLY A 359 0.33 -3.50 17.47
CA GLY A 359 1.52 -4.32 17.28
C GLY A 359 2.76 -3.47 17.15
N ALA A 360 2.92 -2.86 15.98
CA ALA A 360 3.98 -1.89 15.69
C ALA A 360 3.37 -0.51 15.40
N VAL A 361 4.13 0.54 15.72
CA VAL A 361 3.80 1.91 15.32
C VAL A 361 5.00 2.58 14.65
N GLY A 362 4.72 3.33 13.61
CA GLY A 362 5.68 4.17 12.91
C GLY A 362 5.06 5.52 12.54
N CYS A 363 5.78 6.32 11.78
CA CYS A 363 5.32 7.64 11.37
C CYS A 363 5.60 7.92 9.89
N LYS A 364 4.95 8.96 9.37
CA LYS A 364 5.25 9.47 8.02
C LYS A 364 6.71 9.89 7.94
N LEU A 365 7.37 9.51 6.85
CA LEU A 365 8.75 9.91 6.55
C LEU A 365 8.76 10.78 5.30
N LEU A 366 9.55 11.83 5.32
CA LEU A 366 9.80 12.70 4.16
C LEU A 366 11.22 12.49 3.64
N TYR A 367 11.37 12.65 2.34
CA TYR A 367 12.69 12.80 1.71
C TYR A 367 13.34 14.11 2.17
N PRO A 368 14.68 14.18 2.25
CA PRO A 368 15.37 15.42 2.57
C PRO A 368 15.07 16.49 1.52
N ALA A 369 15.10 17.75 1.94
CA ALA A 369 14.94 18.87 1.02
C ALA A 369 16.08 18.84 -0.02
N ASP A 370 15.71 18.97 -1.28
CA ASP A 370 16.64 19.03 -2.40
C ASP A 370 16.29 20.27 -3.26
N PRO A 371 17.25 21.18 -3.54
CA PRO A 371 16.96 22.43 -4.26
C PRO A 371 16.28 22.26 -5.63
N VAL A 372 16.37 21.08 -6.25
CA VAL A 372 15.86 20.79 -7.59
C VAL A 372 14.65 19.86 -7.53
N LEU A 373 14.76 18.74 -6.82
CA LEU A 373 13.77 17.66 -6.82
C LEU A 373 12.75 17.75 -5.69
N ASN A 374 13.10 18.37 -4.56
CA ASN A 374 12.25 18.47 -3.37
C ASN A 374 12.48 19.81 -2.63
N PRO A 375 12.27 20.97 -3.30
CA PRO A 375 12.74 22.26 -2.79
C PRO A 375 12.02 22.72 -1.52
N ASP A 376 10.80 22.23 -1.28
CA ASP A 376 10.01 22.52 -0.09
C ASP A 376 10.11 21.41 0.98
N GLY A 377 10.89 20.35 0.74
CA GLY A 377 11.01 19.22 1.65
C GLY A 377 9.74 18.38 1.81
N SER A 378 8.71 18.58 0.97
CA SER A 378 7.38 17.97 1.16
C SER A 378 7.22 16.59 0.55
N LEU A 379 8.21 16.05 -0.18
CA LEU A 379 8.07 14.74 -0.81
C LEU A 379 8.00 13.62 0.24
N ILE A 380 6.86 12.93 0.26
CA ILE A 380 6.61 11.77 1.11
C ILE A 380 7.50 10.61 0.66
N GLN A 381 8.11 9.92 1.61
CA GLN A 381 8.80 8.65 1.39
C GLN A 381 7.97 7.47 1.90
N HIS A 382 7.29 7.64 3.03
CA HIS A 382 6.49 6.60 3.66
C HIS A 382 5.29 7.23 4.35
N ALA A 383 4.09 6.71 4.10
CA ALA A 383 2.86 7.02 4.82
C ALA A 383 2.10 5.72 5.19
N GLY A 384 2.86 4.67 5.51
CA GLY A 384 2.38 3.30 5.70
C GLY A 384 2.78 2.34 4.57
N LEU A 385 2.76 1.04 4.88
CA LEU A 385 2.94 -0.05 3.92
C LEU A 385 1.61 -0.68 3.54
N THR A 386 1.51 -1.09 2.28
CA THR A 386 0.41 -1.90 1.75
C THR A 386 0.95 -3.17 1.10
N ALA A 387 0.22 -4.27 1.20
CA ALA A 387 0.53 -5.51 0.51
C ALA A 387 -0.29 -5.59 -0.78
N ILE A 388 0.40 -5.52 -1.93
CA ILE A 388 -0.21 -5.76 -3.24
C ILE A 388 0.35 -7.02 -3.87
N HIS A 389 -0.22 -7.48 -4.98
CA HIS A 389 0.18 -8.76 -5.58
C HIS A 389 1.68 -8.82 -5.85
N ILE A 390 2.30 -7.76 -6.33
CA ILE A 390 3.74 -7.76 -6.67
C ILE A 390 4.70 -7.68 -5.47
N GLY A 391 4.22 -7.37 -4.27
CA GLY A 391 5.09 -7.06 -3.13
C GLY A 391 4.50 -6.05 -2.14
N PRO A 392 5.11 -5.93 -0.95
CA PRO A 392 4.84 -4.80 -0.06
C PRO A 392 5.31 -3.48 -0.71
N MET A 393 4.58 -2.40 -0.45
CA MET A 393 4.78 -1.10 -1.07
C MET A 393 4.59 0.06 -0.09
N HIS A 394 5.51 1.02 -0.13
CA HIS A 394 5.33 2.31 0.54
C HIS A 394 4.28 3.14 -0.20
N LYS A 395 3.25 3.59 0.52
CA LYS A 395 2.21 4.44 -0.06
C LYS A 395 2.58 5.91 -0.06
N LEU A 396 2.07 6.60 -1.08
CA LEU A 396 2.25 8.03 -1.37
C LEU A 396 3.70 8.46 -1.61
N GLN A 397 4.60 7.49 -1.85
CA GLN A 397 6.01 7.77 -2.11
C GLN A 397 6.17 8.76 -3.29
N ARG A 398 7.02 9.77 -3.11
CA ARG A 398 7.29 10.88 -4.05
C ARG A 398 6.10 11.78 -4.38
N LEU A 399 5.00 11.67 -3.65
CA LEU A 399 3.93 12.66 -3.69
C LEU A 399 4.20 13.77 -2.67
N SER A 400 3.74 14.99 -2.97
CA SER A 400 3.89 16.13 -2.06
C SER A 400 2.89 16.03 -0.92
N ASP A 401 3.36 16.23 0.31
CA ASP A 401 2.56 16.27 1.54
C ASP A 401 1.71 17.53 1.67
N ASN A 402 1.89 18.52 0.80
CA ASN A 402 1.10 19.76 0.77
C ASN A 402 -0.32 19.58 0.19
N LYS A 403 -0.74 18.33 -0.05
CA LYS A 403 -2.06 17.97 -0.56
C LYS A 403 -2.67 16.90 0.33
N VAL A 404 -3.99 16.88 0.39
CA VAL A 404 -4.74 15.77 0.96
C VAL A 404 -4.87 14.68 -0.10
N TRP A 405 -4.28 13.52 0.17
CA TRP A 405 -4.39 12.34 -0.68
C TRP A 405 -5.43 11.39 -0.13
N TYR A 406 -6.19 10.75 -1.03
CA TYR A 406 -7.17 9.71 -0.75
C TYR A 406 -7.94 9.89 0.58
N PHE A 407 -8.82 10.89 0.62
CA PHE A 407 -9.65 11.18 1.79
C PHE A 407 -8.87 11.32 3.12
N GLY A 408 -7.60 11.74 3.08
CA GLY A 408 -6.78 11.95 4.28
C GLY A 408 -5.76 10.83 4.56
N ALA A 409 -5.42 9.99 3.59
CA ALA A 409 -4.42 8.92 3.76
C ALA A 409 -3.02 9.41 4.17
N ASN A 410 -2.65 10.67 3.90
CA ASN A 410 -1.41 11.29 4.41
C ASN A 410 -1.62 12.18 5.65
N GLU A 411 -2.82 12.17 6.23
CA GLU A 411 -3.18 12.95 7.42
C GLU A 411 -3.55 12.02 8.57
N GLY A 412 -3.53 12.52 9.82
CA GLY A 412 -4.03 11.76 10.96
C GLY A 412 -3.35 10.42 11.21
N THR A 413 -4.09 9.47 11.78
CA THR A 413 -3.61 8.13 12.14
C THR A 413 -4.30 7.08 11.29
N HIS A 414 -3.53 6.12 10.78
CA HIS A 414 -4.07 5.01 9.99
C HIS A 414 -3.57 3.66 10.49
N ASP A 415 -4.49 2.69 10.62
CA ASP A 415 -4.14 1.28 10.65
C ASP A 415 -3.67 0.82 9.27
N MET A 416 -2.52 0.16 9.20
CA MET A 416 -1.85 -0.27 7.97
C MET A 416 -1.35 -1.71 8.09
N CYS A 417 -1.03 -2.36 6.96
CA CYS A 417 -0.47 -3.72 7.04
C CYS A 417 0.92 -3.71 7.68
N GLY A 418 1.61 -2.57 7.66
CA GLY A 418 2.84 -2.35 8.40
C GLY A 418 3.42 -0.96 8.27
N VAL A 419 4.50 -0.73 9.01
CA VAL A 419 5.36 0.46 8.96
C VAL A 419 6.82 0.06 8.74
N THR A 420 7.67 1.00 8.34
CA THR A 420 9.07 0.71 8.02
C THR A 420 9.99 0.74 9.25
N ALA A 421 11.02 -0.12 9.28
CA ALA A 421 12.04 -0.11 10.34
C ALA A 421 12.94 1.13 10.34
N ALA A 422 12.80 2.05 9.37
CA ALA A 422 13.46 3.34 9.46
C ALA A 422 13.04 4.10 10.73
N CYS A 423 11.79 3.96 11.17
CA CYS A 423 11.31 4.37 12.49
C CYS A 423 10.13 3.46 12.89
N LEU A 424 10.41 2.44 13.72
CA LEU A 424 9.41 1.45 14.17
C LEU A 424 9.52 1.22 15.67
N MET A 425 8.44 1.48 16.40
CA MET A 425 8.33 1.20 17.82
C MET A 425 7.39 0.02 18.09
N VAL A 426 7.76 -0.83 19.04
CA VAL A 426 7.00 -1.99 19.48
C VAL A 426 7.19 -2.19 20.99
N SER A 427 6.16 -2.67 21.69
CA SER A 427 6.34 -3.04 23.10
C SER A 427 7.25 -4.27 23.21
N ARG A 428 8.14 -4.28 24.20
CA ARG A 428 9.07 -5.40 24.45
C ARG A 428 8.36 -6.75 24.49
N ASP A 429 7.30 -6.89 25.28
CA ASP A 429 6.61 -8.17 25.48
C ASP A 429 6.09 -8.75 24.16
N LYS A 430 5.52 -7.91 23.27
CA LYS A 430 5.05 -8.33 21.95
C LYS A 430 6.21 -8.74 21.03
N PHE A 431 7.32 -7.99 21.05
CA PHE A 431 8.50 -8.30 20.25
C PHE A 431 9.16 -9.62 20.69
N GLU A 432 9.31 -9.84 22.00
CA GLU A 432 9.88 -11.05 22.58
C GLU A 432 8.97 -12.27 22.36
N ALA A 433 7.65 -12.11 22.51
CA ALA A 433 6.68 -13.17 22.24
C ALA A 433 6.75 -13.69 20.79
N LEU A 434 7.07 -12.80 19.84
CA LEU A 434 7.27 -13.13 18.44
C LEU A 434 8.67 -13.68 18.12
N GLY A 435 9.60 -13.72 19.08
CA GLY A 435 10.98 -14.14 18.86
C GLY A 435 11.84 -13.10 18.12
N GLY A 436 11.42 -11.84 18.10
CA GLY A 436 12.12 -10.73 17.45
C GLY A 436 12.06 -10.73 15.92
N TYR A 437 13.05 -10.11 15.28
CA TYR A 437 13.20 -10.11 13.82
C TYR A 437 13.65 -11.47 13.30
N TYR A 438 13.12 -11.88 12.15
CA TYR A 438 13.56 -13.09 11.47
C TYR A 438 14.89 -12.86 10.73
N GLU A 439 15.98 -13.38 11.26
CA GLU A 439 17.35 -13.15 10.76
C GLU A 439 17.65 -13.73 9.36
N GLY A 440 16.74 -14.55 8.81
CA GLY A 440 16.81 -15.02 7.42
C GLY A 440 16.47 -13.95 6.38
N LEU A 441 15.95 -12.79 6.81
CA LEU A 441 15.73 -11.59 5.99
C LEU A 441 16.76 -10.52 6.37
N ALA A 442 18.01 -10.74 5.96
CA ALA A 442 19.15 -9.97 6.46
C ALA A 442 19.17 -8.50 6.01
N VAL A 443 18.60 -8.18 4.85
CA VAL A 443 18.73 -6.85 4.23
C VAL A 443 17.39 -6.16 3.96
N ALA A 444 16.44 -6.85 3.35
CA ALA A 444 15.15 -6.31 2.97
C ALA A 444 14.00 -7.11 3.59
N PHE A 445 12.84 -6.46 3.70
CA PHE A 445 11.57 -7.06 4.15
C PHE A 445 11.54 -7.58 5.59
N ASN A 446 12.58 -7.34 6.38
CA ASN A 446 12.63 -7.74 7.79
C ASN A 446 11.56 -7.04 8.64
N ASP A 447 11.33 -5.75 8.39
CA ASP A 447 10.26 -4.95 8.96
C ASP A 447 8.89 -5.44 8.52
N VAL A 448 8.73 -5.72 7.23
CA VAL A 448 7.49 -6.28 6.68
C VAL A 448 7.12 -7.60 7.35
N ASP A 449 8.08 -8.51 7.52
CA ASP A 449 7.87 -9.79 8.22
C ASP A 449 7.42 -9.60 9.68
N LEU A 450 8.05 -8.68 10.43
CA LEU A 450 7.66 -8.40 11.81
C LEU A 450 6.23 -7.82 11.89
N ASN A 451 5.92 -6.83 11.05
CA ASN A 451 4.59 -6.21 10.99
C ASN A 451 3.51 -7.23 10.63
N TRP A 452 3.76 -8.10 9.63
CA TRP A 452 2.80 -9.10 9.21
C TRP A 452 2.61 -10.21 10.25
N ARG A 453 3.66 -10.63 10.97
CA ARG A 453 3.49 -11.54 12.12
C ARG A 453 2.65 -10.91 13.23
N LEU A 454 2.87 -9.63 13.56
CA LEU A 454 2.04 -8.90 14.53
C LEU A 454 0.57 -8.86 14.06
N LEU A 455 0.35 -8.58 12.78
CA LEU A 455 -0.99 -8.53 12.20
C LEU A 455 -1.69 -9.90 12.22
N GLU A 456 -0.98 -10.96 11.83
CA GLU A 456 -1.46 -12.36 11.83
C GLU A 456 -1.76 -12.87 13.25
N GLU A 457 -1.06 -12.37 14.27
CA GLU A 457 -1.36 -12.61 15.69
C GLU A 457 -2.55 -11.79 16.21
N GLY A 458 -3.17 -10.95 15.38
CA GLY A 458 -4.36 -10.16 15.70
C GLY A 458 -4.11 -8.76 16.23
N TYR A 459 -2.86 -8.27 16.23
CA TYR A 459 -2.56 -6.88 16.52
C TYR A 459 -2.86 -5.96 15.32
N TYR A 460 -2.86 -4.64 15.53
CA TYR A 460 -2.98 -3.62 14.48
C TYR A 460 -1.67 -2.83 14.36
N ASN A 461 -1.20 -2.57 13.14
CA ASN A 461 -0.01 -1.72 12.96
C ASN A 461 -0.45 -0.31 12.61
N VAL A 462 0.13 0.68 13.27
CA VAL A 462 -0.32 2.08 13.20
C VAL A 462 0.72 2.95 12.52
N CYS A 463 0.30 3.78 11.58
CA CYS A 463 1.12 4.82 10.97
C CYS A 463 0.60 6.21 11.36
N CYS A 464 1.42 6.97 12.08
CA CYS A 464 1.11 8.35 12.44
C CYS A 464 1.50 9.29 11.29
N ASN A 465 0.51 9.75 10.52
CA ASN A 465 0.69 10.63 9.37
C ASN A 465 0.48 12.13 9.68
N TYR A 466 0.20 12.51 10.92
CA TYR A 466 0.04 13.91 11.35
C TYR A 466 1.33 14.61 11.81
N PHE A 467 2.43 13.87 11.94
CA PHE A 467 3.79 14.37 12.10
C PHE A 467 4.74 13.60 11.17
N ASN A 468 5.97 14.07 11.02
CA ASN A 468 6.97 13.40 10.19
C ASN A 468 8.38 13.49 10.75
N LEU A 469 9.23 12.57 10.28
CA LEU A 469 10.68 12.63 10.39
C LEU A 469 11.28 12.71 8.98
N VAL A 470 12.53 13.15 8.86
CA VAL A 470 13.26 13.14 7.59
C VAL A 470 14.14 11.90 7.55
N HIS A 471 14.09 11.18 6.44
CA HIS A 471 14.94 10.00 6.22
C HIS A 471 15.81 10.24 4.99
N HIS A 472 17.12 10.30 5.21
CA HIS A 472 18.08 10.70 4.18
C HIS A 472 18.39 9.63 3.13
N GLU A 473 17.85 8.41 3.29
CA GLU A 473 17.83 7.22 2.41
C GLU A 473 19.08 6.99 1.53
N SER A 474 19.64 5.78 1.63
CA SER A 474 20.76 5.33 0.80
C SER A 474 22.10 6.02 1.05
N LEU A 475 22.24 6.83 2.12
CA LEU A 475 23.54 7.35 2.55
C LEU A 475 24.47 6.23 3.01
N SER A 476 23.96 5.23 3.75
CA SER A 476 24.75 4.10 4.25
C SER A 476 24.60 2.80 3.42
N ARG A 477 23.48 2.62 2.70
CA ARG A 477 23.11 1.39 1.97
C ARG A 477 23.33 1.42 0.45
N GLY A 478 23.18 2.58 -0.20
CA GLY A 478 23.18 2.76 -1.67
C GLY A 478 21.99 2.09 -2.40
N ASP A 479 21.73 2.47 -3.66
CA ASP A 479 20.58 1.99 -4.47
C ASP A 479 20.64 0.47 -4.72
N ASP A 480 19.52 -0.23 -4.47
CA ASP A 480 19.36 -1.68 -4.66
C ASP A 480 19.10 -2.08 -6.13
N ASN A 481 18.67 -1.13 -6.98
CA ASN A 481 18.43 -1.37 -8.40
C ASN A 481 19.69 -1.13 -9.26
N ALA A 482 20.77 -0.64 -8.66
CA ALA A 482 22.01 -0.30 -9.37
C ALA A 482 22.88 -1.52 -9.71
N ASP A 483 22.65 -2.68 -9.08
CA ASP A 483 23.46 -3.90 -9.23
C ASP A 483 22.57 -5.16 -9.35
N ALA A 484 22.88 -6.01 -10.33
CA ALA A 484 22.20 -7.29 -10.56
C ALA A 484 22.22 -8.19 -9.31
N LYS A 485 23.34 -8.22 -8.57
CA LYS A 485 23.45 -9.03 -7.34
C LYS A 485 22.52 -8.55 -6.22
N LYS A 486 22.33 -7.24 -6.10
CA LYS A 486 21.40 -6.64 -5.12
C LYS A 486 19.95 -6.96 -5.49
N THR A 487 19.63 -6.88 -6.78
CA THR A 487 18.30 -7.25 -7.31
C THR A 487 17.98 -8.73 -7.05
N ASP A 488 18.92 -9.65 -7.30
CA ASP A 488 18.72 -11.08 -7.03
C ASP A 488 18.54 -11.39 -5.55
N ARG A 489 19.29 -10.72 -4.66
CA ARG A 489 19.08 -10.80 -3.21
C ARG A 489 17.68 -10.34 -2.83
N LEU A 490 17.26 -9.16 -3.31
CA LEU A 490 15.92 -8.62 -3.06
C LEU A 490 14.84 -9.60 -3.50
N MET A 491 14.98 -10.20 -4.69
CA MET A 491 14.04 -11.22 -5.17
C MET A 491 14.02 -12.48 -4.30
N ARG A 492 15.17 -12.96 -3.82
CA ARG A 492 15.24 -14.12 -2.90
C ARG A 492 14.57 -13.82 -1.56
N GLU A 493 14.84 -12.66 -0.96
CA GLU A 493 14.21 -12.25 0.30
C GLU A 493 12.71 -12.02 0.13
N ASN A 494 12.27 -11.41 -0.98
CA ASN A 494 10.83 -11.30 -1.30
C ASN A 494 10.19 -12.69 -1.42
N ASN A 495 10.82 -13.64 -2.12
CA ASN A 495 10.30 -15.01 -2.22
C ASN A 495 10.23 -15.71 -0.84
N THR A 496 11.16 -15.40 0.07
CA THR A 496 11.13 -15.90 1.46
C THR A 496 9.97 -15.29 2.23
N LEU A 497 9.79 -13.96 2.15
CA LEU A 497 8.65 -13.24 2.73
C LEU A 497 7.31 -13.82 2.23
N MET A 498 7.17 -14.00 0.91
CA MET A 498 6.00 -14.58 0.27
C MET A 498 5.64 -15.97 0.80
N LYS A 499 6.65 -16.82 1.01
CA LYS A 499 6.44 -18.17 1.56
C LYS A 499 5.99 -18.15 3.02
N ARG A 500 6.41 -17.14 3.78
CA ARG A 500 6.08 -16.98 5.20
C ARG A 500 4.69 -16.40 5.40
N HIS A 501 4.28 -15.45 4.54
CA HIS A 501 3.06 -14.67 4.69
C HIS A 501 2.16 -14.74 3.45
N MET A 502 1.86 -15.96 3.00
CA MET A 502 1.15 -16.17 1.74
C MET A 502 -0.23 -15.47 1.71
N ASN A 503 -0.88 -15.24 2.85
CA ASN A 503 -2.20 -14.61 2.95
C ASN A 503 -2.17 -13.09 2.79
N MET A 504 -1.06 -12.44 3.12
CA MET A 504 -0.95 -10.98 2.98
C MET A 504 -0.95 -10.52 1.53
N TYR A 505 -0.52 -11.36 0.59
CA TYR A 505 -0.56 -11.06 -0.84
C TYR A 505 -1.93 -11.23 -1.48
N THR A 506 -2.91 -11.79 -0.75
CA THR A 506 -4.27 -12.00 -1.27
C THR A 506 -5.24 -10.94 -0.82
N LYS A 507 -5.09 -10.52 0.44
CA LYS A 507 -5.91 -9.48 1.00
C LYS A 507 -5.07 -8.76 2.04
N ASP A 508 -4.72 -7.53 1.72
CA ASP A 508 -4.37 -6.56 2.74
C ASP A 508 -5.67 -6.04 3.34
N PRO A 509 -5.92 -6.21 4.65
CA PRO A 509 -7.15 -5.72 5.25
C PRO A 509 -7.28 -4.19 5.20
N PHE A 510 -6.17 -3.46 5.07
CA PHE A 510 -6.18 -2.00 5.07
C PHE A 510 -5.97 -1.41 3.67
N TYR A 511 -5.97 -2.25 2.63
CA TYR A 511 -5.89 -1.81 1.24
C TYR A 511 -6.93 -2.53 0.38
N HIS A 512 -7.93 -1.78 -0.07
CA HIS A 512 -9.09 -2.34 -0.74
C HIS A 512 -8.77 -3.02 -2.08
N GLN A 513 -9.40 -4.15 -2.38
CA GLN A 513 -9.14 -4.92 -3.60
C GLN A 513 -9.59 -4.23 -4.89
N ALA A 514 -10.55 -3.30 -4.81
CA ALA A 514 -10.95 -2.46 -5.93
C ALA A 514 -9.90 -1.38 -6.30
N LEU A 515 -8.81 -1.25 -5.52
CA LEU A 515 -7.67 -0.40 -5.85
C LEU A 515 -6.62 -1.19 -6.66
N VAL A 516 -5.68 -0.48 -7.28
CA VAL A 516 -4.63 -1.08 -8.12
C VAL A 516 -3.74 -2.04 -7.31
N ASN A 517 -3.77 -3.33 -7.66
CA ASN A 517 -3.01 -4.40 -6.99
C ASN A 517 -1.86 -4.99 -7.83
N ASP A 518 -1.88 -4.78 -9.15
CA ASP A 518 -0.95 -5.43 -10.08
C ASP A 518 0.16 -4.51 -10.61
N ASP A 519 0.13 -3.23 -10.26
CA ASP A 519 1.09 -2.21 -10.70
C ASP A 519 1.60 -1.40 -9.51
N VAL A 520 2.76 -0.75 -9.70
CA VAL A 520 3.48 0.04 -8.69
C VAL A 520 2.80 1.41 -8.49
N ALA A 521 1.51 1.40 -8.16
CA ALA A 521 0.75 2.62 -7.91
C ALA A 521 1.09 3.19 -6.54
N GLN A 522 1.74 4.36 -6.54
CA GLN A 522 2.09 5.10 -5.33
C GLN A 522 0.85 5.63 -4.60
N ASP A 523 -0.16 6.05 -5.36
CA ASP A 523 -1.42 6.58 -4.85
C ASP A 523 -2.49 5.49 -4.67
N TYR A 524 -3.66 5.86 -4.17
CA TYR A 524 -4.85 5.02 -4.04
C TYR A 524 -5.74 5.22 -5.26
N ILE A 525 -5.45 4.46 -6.32
CA ILE A 525 -6.15 4.53 -7.60
C ILE A 525 -7.06 3.31 -7.73
N MET A 526 -8.29 3.52 -8.19
CA MET A 526 -9.19 2.42 -8.52
C MET A 526 -8.60 1.55 -9.64
N ALA A 527 -8.62 0.23 -9.45
CA ALA A 527 -8.28 -0.70 -10.50
C ALA A 527 -9.32 -0.63 -11.62
N ASN A 528 -8.86 -0.71 -12.86
CA ASN A 528 -9.75 -0.87 -14.01
C ASN A 528 -10.13 -2.36 -14.15
N PRO A 529 -11.36 -2.78 -13.81
CA PRO A 529 -11.78 -4.17 -13.87
C PRO A 529 -11.86 -4.69 -15.31
N LYS A 530 -11.87 -3.82 -16.32
CA LYS A 530 -11.92 -4.20 -17.74
C LYS A 530 -10.53 -4.52 -18.32
N ILE A 531 -9.44 -4.44 -17.55
CA ILE A 531 -8.14 -4.93 -18.00
C ILE A 531 -8.19 -6.46 -17.98
N PRO A 532 -8.16 -7.15 -19.14
CA PRO A 532 -8.30 -8.61 -19.14
C PRO A 532 -7.11 -9.24 -18.43
N HIS A 533 -7.43 -10.27 -17.65
CA HIS A 533 -6.45 -11.03 -16.89
C HIS A 533 -5.51 -11.78 -17.86
N PRO A 534 -4.24 -12.05 -17.49
CA PRO A 534 -3.28 -12.66 -18.40
C PRO A 534 -3.70 -13.96 -19.08
N ASP A 535 -4.51 -14.80 -18.44
CA ASP A 535 -4.98 -16.05 -19.03
C ASP A 535 -6.10 -15.87 -20.08
N GLU A 536 -6.82 -14.73 -20.04
CA GLU A 536 -7.81 -14.30 -21.03
C GLU A 536 -7.17 -13.71 -22.30
N ILE A 537 -5.88 -13.36 -22.24
CA ILE A 537 -5.14 -12.79 -23.37
C ILE A 537 -4.89 -13.87 -24.43
N GLU A 538 -5.17 -13.55 -25.69
CA GLU A 538 -4.82 -14.42 -26.82
C GLU A 538 -3.31 -14.69 -26.85
N SER A 539 -2.93 -15.97 -26.93
CA SER A 539 -1.52 -16.38 -26.99
C SER A 539 -0.84 -15.84 -28.25
N SER A 540 0.35 -15.28 -28.08
CA SER A 540 1.18 -14.85 -29.19
C SER A 540 2.00 -16.03 -29.72
N ASN A 541 1.81 -16.36 -31.00
CA ASN A 541 2.66 -17.31 -31.70
C ASN A 541 4.08 -16.76 -31.84
N ALA A 542 5.08 -17.61 -31.56
CA ALA A 542 6.46 -17.23 -31.79
C ALA A 542 6.81 -17.27 -33.28
N GLN A 543 7.39 -16.18 -33.77
CA GLN A 543 8.10 -16.16 -35.04
C GLN A 543 9.61 -16.23 -34.77
N LEU A 544 10.25 -17.33 -35.18
CA LEU A 544 11.69 -17.49 -35.08
C LEU A 544 12.41 -16.65 -36.15
N VAL A 545 13.41 -15.89 -35.72
CA VAL A 545 14.33 -15.13 -36.57
C VAL A 545 15.73 -15.75 -36.40
N PRO A 546 16.14 -16.70 -37.27
CA PRO A 546 17.31 -17.54 -37.02
C PRO A 546 18.64 -16.77 -36.92
N LYS A 547 18.78 -15.67 -37.67
CA LYS A 547 19.98 -14.82 -37.67
C LYS A 547 19.86 -13.61 -36.75
N GLY A 548 18.77 -13.51 -35.99
CA GLY A 548 18.45 -12.33 -35.22
C GLY A 548 18.21 -11.09 -36.09
N TYR A 549 18.26 -9.93 -35.45
CA TYR A 549 18.11 -8.63 -36.11
C TYR A 549 19.47 -7.93 -36.23
N PRO A 550 19.65 -7.05 -37.23
CA PRO A 550 20.89 -6.29 -37.39
C PRO A 550 21.24 -5.48 -36.15
N ASP A 551 22.52 -5.51 -35.73
CA ASP A 551 23.00 -4.69 -34.62
C ASP A 551 22.81 -3.19 -34.86
N SER A 552 22.78 -2.75 -36.12
CA SER A 552 22.50 -1.36 -36.49
C SER A 552 21.09 -0.88 -36.13
N TRP A 553 20.18 -1.78 -35.76
CA TRP A 553 18.87 -1.41 -35.25
C TRP A 553 18.88 -1.19 -33.74
N LYS A 554 19.94 -1.61 -33.02
CA LYS A 554 20.06 -1.33 -31.58
C LYS A 554 20.16 0.17 -31.35
N ASN A 555 19.27 0.71 -30.54
CA ASN A 555 19.27 2.14 -30.25
C ASN A 555 18.74 2.38 -28.83
N GLU A 556 19.50 3.15 -28.04
CA GLU A 556 19.14 3.52 -26.67
C GLU A 556 17.92 4.44 -26.60
N CYS A 557 17.49 5.03 -27.73
CA CYS A 557 16.23 5.79 -27.79
C CYS A 557 14.99 4.92 -27.56
N VAL A 558 15.09 3.59 -27.68
CA VAL A 558 13.99 2.69 -27.29
C VAL A 558 14.11 2.43 -25.80
N TRP A 559 13.24 3.08 -25.04
CA TRP A 559 13.04 2.78 -23.63
C TRP A 559 12.24 1.49 -23.51
N PHE A 560 12.71 0.55 -22.70
CA PHE A 560 12.03 -0.73 -22.48
C PHE A 560 12.09 -1.10 -21.00
N ARG A 561 10.91 -1.18 -20.37
CA ARG A 561 10.76 -1.64 -18.99
C ARG A 561 9.82 -2.83 -18.94
N THR A 562 10.13 -3.77 -18.07
CA THR A 562 9.33 -4.96 -17.82
C THR A 562 8.85 -4.92 -16.38
N ASP A 563 7.53 -4.92 -16.20
CA ASP A 563 6.88 -4.91 -14.90
C ASP A 563 6.85 -6.35 -14.35
N TYR A 564 6.38 -7.30 -15.17
CA TYR A 564 6.39 -8.74 -14.86
C TYR A 564 6.91 -9.56 -16.04
N ILE A 565 7.66 -10.62 -15.72
CA ILE A 565 8.12 -11.65 -16.65
C ILE A 565 8.27 -12.97 -15.89
N GLY A 566 7.50 -13.99 -16.26
CA GLY A 566 7.48 -15.26 -15.53
C GLY A 566 6.39 -16.23 -15.97
N SER A 567 6.28 -17.37 -15.29
CA SER A 567 5.25 -18.37 -15.56
C SER A 567 3.84 -17.84 -15.28
N LEU A 568 2.85 -18.29 -16.06
CA LEU A 568 1.44 -17.98 -15.82
C LEU A 568 0.95 -18.58 -14.49
N ASN A 569 1.40 -19.78 -14.13
CA ASN A 569 1.08 -20.41 -12.84
C ASN A 569 1.41 -19.53 -11.63
N LYS A 570 2.60 -18.92 -11.63
CA LYS A 570 3.01 -18.01 -10.55
C LYS A 570 2.09 -16.80 -10.47
N TRP A 571 1.73 -16.22 -11.61
CA TRP A 571 0.80 -15.10 -11.69
C TRP A 571 -0.59 -15.47 -11.17
N ASN A 572 -1.17 -16.56 -11.69
CA ASN A 572 -2.50 -17.02 -11.34
C ASN A 572 -2.65 -17.35 -9.85
N LYS A 573 -1.62 -17.97 -9.25
CA LYS A 573 -1.57 -18.23 -7.81
C LYS A 573 -1.62 -16.97 -6.96
N MET A 574 -1.20 -15.83 -7.49
CA MET A 574 -1.26 -14.55 -6.80
C MET A 574 -2.63 -13.90 -7.04
N TYR A 575 -3.09 -13.87 -8.29
CA TYR A 575 -4.33 -13.20 -8.69
C TYR A 575 -5.62 -13.90 -8.22
N TYR A 576 -5.74 -15.22 -8.43
CA TYR A 576 -6.96 -15.98 -8.13
C TYR A 576 -7.06 -16.48 -6.70
N LYS A 577 -6.03 -16.28 -5.88
CA LYS A 577 -6.03 -16.83 -4.51
C LYS A 577 -7.02 -16.04 -3.64
N GLY A 578 -8.05 -16.73 -3.18
CA GLY A 578 -9.17 -16.13 -2.45
C GLY A 578 -10.35 -15.71 -3.33
N ARG A 579 -10.25 -15.86 -4.66
CA ARG A 579 -11.38 -15.67 -5.58
C ARG A 579 -12.09 -16.99 -5.82
N GLU A 580 -13.40 -16.93 -6.07
CA GLU A 580 -14.17 -18.11 -6.52
C GLU A 580 -13.82 -18.51 -7.96
N GLU A 581 -13.43 -17.52 -8.77
CA GLU A 581 -12.96 -17.68 -10.14
C GLU A 581 -11.70 -18.55 -10.21
N LYS A 582 -11.61 -19.37 -11.24
CA LYS A 582 -10.44 -20.22 -11.50
C LYS A 582 -9.81 -19.83 -12.83
N PRO A 583 -8.47 -19.93 -12.94
CA PRO A 583 -7.79 -19.65 -14.19
C PRO A 583 -8.29 -20.61 -15.29
N VAL A 584 -8.53 -20.06 -16.47
CA VAL A 584 -8.86 -20.84 -17.67
C VAL A 584 -7.61 -21.55 -18.18
N ASN A 585 -6.44 -20.93 -18.01
CA ASN A 585 -5.15 -21.51 -18.36
C ASN A 585 -4.12 -21.20 -17.27
N ASP A 586 -3.36 -22.21 -16.87
CA ASP A 586 -2.34 -22.13 -15.81
C ASP A 586 -0.93 -22.48 -16.29
N THR A 587 -0.76 -22.63 -17.61
CA THR A 587 0.48 -23.07 -18.26
C THR A 587 1.05 -21.97 -19.15
N GLY A 588 2.36 -22.05 -19.41
CA GLY A 588 3.08 -21.07 -20.20
C GLY A 588 3.54 -19.86 -19.39
N TYR A 589 3.68 -18.72 -20.07
CA TYR A 589 4.39 -17.55 -19.56
C TYR A 589 3.65 -16.25 -19.86
N PHE A 590 3.87 -15.25 -19.02
CA PHE A 590 3.29 -13.93 -19.15
C PHE A 590 4.36 -12.85 -18.99
N ILE A 591 4.29 -11.84 -19.86
CA ILE A 591 5.21 -10.70 -19.86
C ILE A 591 4.39 -9.42 -20.02
N LYS A 592 4.58 -8.45 -19.12
CA LYS A 592 4.01 -7.10 -19.25
C LYS A 592 4.99 -6.01 -18.87
N GLY A 593 4.77 -4.82 -19.40
CA GLY A 593 5.55 -3.63 -19.09
C GLY A 593 5.14 -2.44 -19.95
N TYR A 594 6.03 -1.48 -20.12
CA TYR A 594 5.87 -0.39 -21.08
C TYR A 594 7.16 -0.11 -21.85
N SER A 595 7.03 0.39 -23.07
CA SER A 595 8.16 0.69 -23.94
C SER A 595 7.79 1.77 -24.94
N PHE A 596 8.70 2.70 -25.22
CA PHE A 596 8.44 3.81 -26.14
C PHE A 596 9.74 4.30 -26.78
N VAL A 597 9.62 5.09 -27.85
CA VAL A 597 10.74 5.76 -28.51
C VAL A 597 10.83 7.19 -28.01
N VAL A 598 11.94 7.52 -27.36
CA VAL A 598 12.21 8.85 -26.79
C VAL A 598 12.25 9.91 -27.89
N GLY A 599 11.56 11.03 -27.67
CA GLY A 599 11.54 12.20 -28.57
C GLY A 599 10.78 11.94 -29.89
N SER A 600 9.99 10.88 -29.95
CA SER A 600 9.19 10.52 -31.13
C SER A 600 7.70 10.51 -30.80
N ASP A 601 6.89 10.60 -31.85
CA ASP A 601 5.45 10.36 -31.76
C ASP A 601 5.21 8.84 -31.77
N ASN A 602 4.82 8.27 -30.63
CA ASN A 602 4.72 6.82 -30.48
C ASN A 602 3.52 6.22 -31.24
N ALA A 603 2.55 7.02 -31.69
CA ALA A 603 1.40 6.54 -32.47
C ALA A 603 1.82 5.96 -33.83
N ILE A 604 3.01 6.31 -34.35
CA ILE A 604 3.44 5.90 -35.70
C ILE A 604 4.14 4.54 -35.75
N TYR A 605 4.40 3.90 -34.62
CA TYR A 605 5.18 2.67 -34.57
C TYR A 605 4.32 1.42 -34.37
N ASN A 606 4.68 0.36 -35.09
CA ASN A 606 4.28 -0.98 -34.69
C ASN A 606 5.34 -1.59 -33.78
N ARG A 607 4.90 -2.35 -32.78
CA ARG A 607 5.73 -2.93 -31.75
C ARG A 607 5.76 -4.45 -31.86
N THR A 608 6.89 -5.05 -31.50
CA THR A 608 7.07 -6.50 -31.50
C THR A 608 7.97 -6.89 -30.35
N LEU A 609 7.46 -7.72 -29.45
CA LEU A 609 8.21 -8.23 -28.30
C LEU A 609 9.26 -9.22 -28.81
N LEU A 610 10.48 -9.10 -28.30
CA LEU A 610 11.60 -9.96 -28.65
C LEU A 610 12.04 -10.76 -27.43
N LEU A 611 12.30 -12.04 -27.63
CA LEU A 611 12.96 -12.92 -26.65
C LEU A 611 14.19 -13.55 -27.29
N ARG A 612 15.32 -13.47 -26.59
CA ARG A 612 16.55 -14.18 -26.98
C ARG A 612 17.05 -15.01 -25.81
N ARG A 613 17.61 -16.18 -26.11
CA ARG A 613 18.18 -17.04 -25.08
C ARG A 613 19.55 -16.51 -24.66
N VAL A 614 19.77 -16.43 -23.36
CA VAL A 614 21.02 -15.97 -22.72
C VAL A 614 21.58 -17.08 -21.83
N LYS A 615 22.84 -16.95 -21.40
CA LYS A 615 23.50 -17.99 -20.60
C LYS A 615 22.87 -18.16 -19.22
N SER A 616 22.56 -17.05 -18.55
CA SER A 616 21.84 -17.03 -17.27
C SER A 616 21.17 -15.67 -17.05
N SER A 617 20.45 -15.51 -15.93
CA SER A 617 19.96 -14.22 -15.45
C SER A 617 21.10 -13.23 -15.14
N GLU A 618 22.27 -13.75 -14.77
CA GLU A 618 23.46 -12.98 -14.41
C GLU A 618 24.36 -12.65 -15.62
N ASP A 619 24.40 -13.53 -16.63
CA ASP A 619 25.16 -13.35 -17.87
C ASP A 619 24.18 -13.28 -19.07
N LEU A 620 23.81 -12.04 -19.42
CA LEU A 620 22.91 -11.72 -20.52
C LEU A 620 23.55 -11.88 -21.92
N THR A 621 24.72 -12.51 -22.01
CA THR A 621 25.34 -12.87 -23.29
C THR A 621 24.43 -13.85 -24.05
N PRO A 622 24.03 -13.55 -25.29
CA PRO A 622 23.24 -14.45 -26.10
C PRO A 622 23.99 -15.77 -26.34
N VAL A 623 23.32 -16.90 -26.12
CA VAL A 623 23.89 -18.23 -26.44
C VAL A 623 23.88 -18.52 -27.94
N GLU A 624 23.01 -17.86 -28.69
CA GLU A 624 22.85 -18.03 -30.13
C GLU A 624 22.30 -16.75 -30.77
N PRO A 625 22.45 -16.54 -32.10
CA PRO A 625 21.95 -15.35 -32.77
C PRO A 625 20.41 -15.33 -32.90
N CYS A 626 19.72 -16.44 -32.60
CA CYS A 626 18.30 -16.55 -32.82
C CYS A 626 17.48 -15.64 -31.89
N VAL A 627 16.40 -15.07 -32.43
CA VAL A 627 15.44 -14.26 -31.68
C VAL A 627 14.04 -14.76 -31.97
N TYR A 628 13.22 -14.90 -30.92
CA TYR A 628 11.81 -15.19 -31.03
C TYR A 628 11.03 -13.88 -30.94
N SER A 629 10.19 -13.60 -31.92
CA SER A 629 9.37 -12.40 -31.95
C SER A 629 7.90 -12.71 -31.71
N PHE A 630 7.23 -11.88 -30.92
CA PHE A 630 5.85 -12.05 -30.48
C PHE A 630 5.05 -10.78 -30.74
N LYS A 631 3.76 -10.95 -31.08
CA LYS A 631 2.81 -9.85 -31.08
C LYS A 631 2.64 -9.33 -29.65
N VAL A 632 2.52 -8.01 -29.52
CA VAL A 632 2.13 -7.37 -28.27
C VAL A 632 0.65 -7.06 -28.31
N HIS A 633 0.00 -7.21 -27.16
CA HIS A 633 -1.30 -6.61 -26.90
C HIS A 633 -1.06 -5.29 -26.19
N ASP A 634 -1.70 -4.27 -26.71
CA ASP A 634 -1.58 -2.91 -26.20
C ASP A 634 -2.32 -2.80 -24.85
N MET A 635 -1.79 -1.94 -23.99
CA MET A 635 -2.36 -1.64 -22.67
C MET A 635 -2.23 -0.14 -22.41
N LEU A 636 -3.32 0.46 -21.94
CA LEU A 636 -3.36 1.86 -21.56
C LEU A 636 -2.52 2.08 -20.27
N ARG A 637 -1.68 3.11 -20.27
CA ARG A 637 -0.74 3.50 -19.22
C ARG A 637 -0.79 5.01 -19.03
N GLU A 638 -1.89 5.47 -18.44
CA GLU A 638 -2.11 6.89 -18.15
C GLU A 638 -1.07 7.44 -17.16
N ASP A 639 -0.53 6.58 -16.29
CA ASP A 639 0.59 6.91 -15.41
C ASP A 639 1.86 7.27 -16.20
N VAL A 640 2.14 6.58 -17.31
CA VAL A 640 3.29 6.86 -18.18
C VAL A 640 3.12 8.22 -18.86
N GLU A 641 1.92 8.54 -19.34
CA GLU A 641 1.60 9.85 -19.93
C GLU A 641 1.72 10.98 -18.90
N LYS A 642 1.14 10.80 -17.70
CA LYS A 642 1.22 11.79 -16.61
C LYS A 642 2.66 12.11 -16.21
N ASN A 643 3.53 11.08 -16.20
CA ASN A 643 4.93 11.20 -15.80
C ASN A 643 5.86 11.70 -16.92
N LEU A 644 5.52 11.46 -18.20
CA LEU A 644 6.36 11.77 -19.36
C LEU A 644 5.69 12.79 -20.28
N LYS A 645 5.43 13.99 -19.75
CA LYS A 645 4.68 15.07 -20.44
C LYS A 645 5.37 15.60 -21.71
N ASP A 646 6.67 15.40 -21.85
CA ASP A 646 7.47 15.77 -23.01
C ASP A 646 7.42 14.74 -24.15
N GLN A 647 6.89 13.54 -23.88
CA GLN A 647 6.74 12.45 -24.85
C GLN A 647 5.35 12.45 -25.47
N GLN A 648 5.25 12.05 -26.74
CA GLN A 648 3.99 12.07 -27.48
C GLN A 648 3.40 10.67 -27.64
N SER A 649 2.09 10.56 -27.43
CA SER A 649 1.29 9.33 -27.64
C SER A 649 1.81 8.13 -26.86
N VAL A 650 2.24 8.35 -25.61
CA VAL A 650 2.83 7.32 -24.74
C VAL A 650 1.80 6.55 -23.91
N GLU A 651 0.56 6.98 -23.86
CA GLU A 651 -0.52 6.36 -23.10
C GLU A 651 -0.83 4.92 -23.57
N ILE A 652 -0.63 4.58 -24.85
CA ILE A 652 -0.74 3.18 -25.34
C ILE A 652 0.65 2.57 -25.59
N THR A 653 1.57 2.84 -24.67
CA THR A 653 2.90 2.21 -24.71
C THR A 653 3.06 1.07 -23.71
N GLY A 654 2.02 0.77 -22.94
CA GLY A 654 1.92 -0.50 -22.22
C GLY A 654 1.89 -1.67 -23.20
N TYR A 655 2.55 -2.77 -22.86
CA TYR A 655 2.54 -4.01 -23.62
C TYR A 655 2.29 -5.19 -22.69
N ARG A 656 1.63 -6.21 -23.22
CA ARG A 656 1.44 -7.51 -22.59
C ARG A 656 1.46 -8.63 -23.62
N SER A 657 1.95 -9.80 -23.24
CA SER A 657 2.04 -10.96 -24.11
C SER A 657 1.92 -12.24 -23.30
N ARG A 658 1.02 -13.13 -23.71
CA ARG A 658 0.94 -14.51 -23.22
C ARG A 658 1.68 -15.42 -24.20
N ILE A 659 2.51 -16.31 -23.67
CA ILE A 659 3.31 -17.27 -24.43
C ILE A 659 2.90 -18.67 -23.96
N GLU A 660 2.44 -19.50 -24.88
CA GLU A 660 2.06 -20.87 -24.58
C GLU A 660 3.27 -21.74 -24.17
N GLU A 661 2.99 -22.75 -23.34
CA GLU A 661 3.96 -23.76 -22.97
C GLU A 661 4.46 -24.52 -24.22
N GLY A 662 5.76 -24.83 -24.26
CA GLY A 662 6.38 -25.54 -25.39
C GLY A 662 6.67 -24.67 -26.63
N VAL A 663 6.23 -23.41 -26.67
CA VAL A 663 6.55 -22.48 -27.78
C VAL A 663 8.03 -22.11 -27.81
N LEU A 664 8.65 -21.97 -26.63
CA LEU A 664 10.06 -21.68 -26.47
C LEU A 664 10.82 -22.93 -26.02
N PRO A 665 12.02 -23.19 -26.56
CA PRO A 665 12.93 -24.18 -25.98
C PRO A 665 13.29 -23.86 -24.53
N LYS A 666 13.75 -24.86 -23.78
CA LYS A 666 14.23 -24.66 -22.41
C LYS A 666 15.45 -23.74 -22.36
N GLY A 667 15.48 -22.87 -21.37
CA GLY A 667 16.59 -21.95 -21.10
C GLY A 667 16.14 -20.61 -20.53
N THR A 668 17.10 -19.73 -20.30
CA THR A 668 16.85 -18.38 -19.78
C THR A 668 16.72 -17.39 -20.93
N TYR A 669 15.67 -16.57 -20.91
CA TYR A 669 15.32 -15.63 -21.98
C TYR A 669 15.34 -14.19 -21.49
N GLN A 670 16.00 -13.32 -22.24
CA GLN A 670 15.97 -11.86 -22.05
C GLN A 670 14.94 -11.23 -22.98
N ALA A 671 14.17 -10.27 -22.46
CA ALA A 671 13.16 -9.54 -23.21
C ALA A 671 13.68 -8.23 -23.83
N GLY A 672 13.11 -7.86 -24.97
CA GLY A 672 13.36 -6.60 -25.65
C GLY A 672 12.18 -6.20 -26.53
N MET A 673 12.27 -5.03 -27.18
CA MET A 673 11.21 -4.53 -28.05
C MET A 673 11.78 -4.01 -29.36
N LEU A 674 11.11 -4.35 -30.46
CA LEU A 674 11.35 -3.81 -31.79
C LEU A 674 10.24 -2.82 -32.15
N TYR A 675 10.64 -1.61 -32.54
CA TYR A 675 9.78 -0.59 -33.11
C TYR A 675 10.01 -0.50 -34.61
N LYS A 676 8.91 -0.48 -35.37
CA LYS A 676 8.92 -0.28 -36.82
C LYS A 676 8.04 0.93 -37.15
N ASP A 677 8.66 2.01 -37.62
CA ASP A 677 7.98 3.22 -38.07
C ASP A 677 7.09 2.87 -39.28
N THR A 678 5.78 3.05 -39.16
CA THR A 678 4.81 2.74 -40.22
C THR A 678 4.86 3.73 -41.38
N THR A 679 5.51 4.87 -41.20
CA THR A 679 5.67 5.95 -42.19
C THR A 679 6.99 5.87 -42.94
N SER A 680 8.11 5.68 -42.23
CA SER A 680 9.46 5.65 -42.83
C SER A 680 10.01 4.23 -43.03
N ARG A 681 9.41 3.23 -42.37
CA ARG A 681 9.89 1.83 -42.29
C ARG A 681 11.23 1.66 -41.56
N THR A 682 11.73 2.72 -40.92
CA THR A 682 12.88 2.66 -40.01
C THR A 682 12.57 1.71 -38.86
N ARG A 683 13.60 0.99 -38.40
CA ARG A 683 13.49 0.02 -37.32
C ARG A 683 14.52 0.33 -36.26
N VAL A 684 14.09 0.32 -35.01
CA VAL A 684 14.92 0.51 -33.83
C VAL A 684 14.50 -0.51 -32.77
N MET A 685 15.44 -1.04 -32.00
CA MET A 685 15.18 -2.02 -30.97
C MET A 685 16.10 -1.82 -29.77
N ASN A 686 15.66 -2.30 -28.61
CA ASN A 686 16.50 -2.38 -27.41
C ASN A 686 16.12 -3.59 -26.55
N TRP A 687 17.02 -3.99 -25.66
CA TRP A 687 16.88 -5.13 -24.76
C TRP A 687 16.84 -4.65 -23.31
N GLY A 688 15.96 -5.24 -22.49
CA GLY A 688 15.88 -4.98 -21.05
C GLY A 688 16.81 -5.88 -20.24
N THR A 689 16.81 -5.71 -18.92
CA THR A 689 17.68 -6.50 -18.01
C THR A 689 16.97 -7.70 -17.38
N LYS A 690 15.64 -7.71 -17.31
CA LYS A 690 14.89 -8.82 -16.71
C LYS A 690 14.88 -10.06 -17.62
N THR A 691 14.90 -11.24 -17.00
CA THR A 691 14.91 -12.54 -17.68
C THR A 691 13.78 -13.45 -17.20
N MET A 692 13.54 -14.52 -17.97
CA MET A 692 12.56 -15.57 -17.70
C MET A 692 13.20 -16.93 -17.88
N ASP A 693 13.01 -17.85 -16.95
CA ASP A 693 13.38 -19.24 -17.16
C ASP A 693 12.21 -20.01 -17.77
N VAL A 694 12.48 -20.66 -18.90
CA VAL A 694 11.57 -21.60 -19.57
C VAL A 694 11.98 -23.02 -19.16
N ILE A 695 11.06 -23.70 -18.46
CA ILE A 695 11.30 -24.99 -17.80
C ILE A 695 10.98 -26.19 -18.68
#